data_AF-A0A8S2ATD1-F1
#
_entry.id   AF-A0A8S2ATD1-F1
#
_cell.length_a   1.000
_cell.length_b   1.000
_cell.length_c   1.000
_cell.angle_alpha   90.00
_cell.angle_beta   90.00
_cell.angle_gamma   90.00
#
_symmetry.space_group_name_H-M   'P 1'
#
loop_
_entity.id
_entity.type
_entity.pdbx_description
1 polymer ?
#
loop_
_entity_poly.entity_id
_entity_poly.type
_entity_poly.pdbx_seq_one_letter_code
_entity_poly.pdbx_strand_id
1 'polypeptide(L)'
;MLSFSRARSQGRNTRPLGGGMEYLEPKRKSNVMGKIILVVSLTALCIIMLKHAPSFSSPTAFSRSEEGVTHVLVTGGAGYIGSHAALRLLKDSYRVTIVDNLSRGNIGAVKVLQGLFPEAGRLQFIYADLGDAKAVEKIFSENAFDAVMHFAAVAYVGESTLDPLKYYHNITSNTLVVLEAVARHKVKKLIYSSTCATYGEPDKMPIVEVTPQVPINPYGKAKKMAEDMILDFSKNSDMAVMILRYFNVIGSDPEGRLGEAPKPELREHGRISGACFDAARGVISGLQVKGTDYKTGDGTCVRDYIDVTDLVDAHVKALEKAKPRNVGIYNVGTGKGRSVKEFVEACKKATGVDIKVDFLPRRPGDYAEVYSDPAKILRDLNWLIFLALIGISFITIVNAQDQQGFISLDCGMPRNESSYTDEYTGLNFSSDADFISSGESGTIKTEDPGYGVKYIKPYKQLRYFPEGTRNCYNLTVMQGTHYLIRAVFLYANYDDLQKKPIFDLHLGPNFWATINLQDMFGNIERISLQDGTIEEIIHMPKSNTLDICLVKTGTTTPFISALELRPLRDDTYTTTTGSLKLIARSYFSNYDFFSNPESIIRYPDDVHDRLWDVYFNDDEWIAINTTTPVNTTANAFDLPQAIISKASIPKGAGKSWNNFWLMQNTDDVHVYLHFAEIQALKPSDSREFSILWNENTKISDDYSPLEFMADTVPIRTSTKCDVTCSLDLTRTKSSTLPPSCNAIEVFGVLQLLQSETDKNDVTALKNIQATYRLQKTSWQGDPCVPIQYMWTGLNCSNMFPSIPPRITSLDFSNFGLNGTISSDIQYLNQLQKLDLSNNNLTGKVPEFLAKLKLLTVINLSGNNLSGSIPQSLRNMDKNGLITLLIKGNENLCLDPSCDGNNKKKLLVPILASAASVGIITAVLLVIILLLRKKKPSKASRSSMVANKRSFTYEEVAVITNNFERTLGEGGFGVVYHGNLNGNEQVAVKVLSESSAQGYKQFKAEENVLAPL
;
A
#
# COMPACT_ATOMS: atom_id res chain seq x y z
N MET A 1 7.83 -27.23 -68.23
CA MET A 1 9.10 -26.63 -68.69
C MET A 1 8.97 -26.40 -70.19
N LEU A 2 9.64 -25.41 -70.78
CA LEU A 2 9.74 -25.14 -72.24
C LEU A 2 8.82 -24.03 -72.81
N SER A 3 9.41 -23.26 -73.73
CA SER A 3 8.89 -22.85 -75.04
C SER A 3 7.68 -21.90 -75.21
N PHE A 4 7.83 -21.13 -76.29
CA PHE A 4 6.86 -20.48 -77.19
C PHE A 4 6.47 -18.99 -77.04
N SER A 5 6.76 -18.34 -78.16
CA SER A 5 6.23 -17.17 -78.85
C SER A 5 4.72 -17.18 -79.14
N ARG A 6 4.14 -15.98 -79.38
CA ARG A 6 3.16 -15.55 -80.45
C ARG A 6 2.20 -14.45 -79.93
N ALA A 7 2.13 -13.26 -80.56
CA ALA A 7 1.32 -12.85 -81.73
C ALA A 7 -0.15 -12.50 -81.35
N ARG A 8 -0.94 -11.60 -81.95
CA ARG A 8 -0.88 -10.44 -82.88
C ARG A 8 -2.36 -9.98 -83.07
N SER A 9 -2.58 -8.71 -83.43
CA SER A 9 -3.68 -8.10 -84.24
C SER A 9 -5.15 -7.97 -83.77
N GLN A 10 -5.61 -6.70 -83.75
CA GLN A 10 -6.77 -6.04 -84.41
C GLN A 10 -8.15 -6.73 -84.58
N GLY A 11 -9.24 -5.92 -84.43
CA GLY A 11 -10.43 -6.02 -85.31
C GLY A 11 -11.80 -5.56 -84.80
N ARG A 12 -12.20 -4.33 -85.15
CA ARG A 12 -13.54 -3.73 -85.48
C ARG A 12 -14.90 -4.39 -85.11
N ASN A 13 -15.79 -3.48 -84.64
CA ASN A 13 -17.22 -3.25 -84.96
C ASN A 13 -18.27 -4.38 -84.90
N THR A 14 -19.41 -4.10 -84.24
CA THR A 14 -20.76 -4.16 -84.85
C THR A 14 -21.84 -3.61 -83.90
N ARG A 15 -22.66 -2.67 -84.40
CA ARG A 15 -24.05 -2.43 -83.96
C ARG A 15 -24.97 -3.41 -84.70
N PRO A 16 -26.19 -3.65 -84.19
CA PRO A 16 -27.35 -3.26 -85.00
C PRO A 16 -28.44 -2.52 -84.20
N LEU A 17 -29.16 -1.67 -84.94
CA LEU A 17 -30.40 -0.99 -84.57
C LEU A 17 -31.62 -1.83 -84.98
N GLY A 18 -32.73 -1.63 -84.26
CA GLY A 18 -34.12 -1.87 -84.69
C GLY A 18 -35.02 -1.93 -83.45
N GLY A 19 -36.16 -1.24 -83.30
CA GLY A 19 -36.91 -0.29 -84.11
C GLY A 19 -38.35 -0.22 -83.55
N GLY A 20 -38.88 0.98 -83.30
CA GLY A 20 -40.31 1.34 -83.04
C GLY A 20 -40.92 0.85 -81.71
N MET A 21 -41.87 1.52 -81.04
CA MET A 21 -42.59 2.79 -81.22
C MET A 21 -43.36 3.08 -79.90
N GLU A 22 -43.46 4.36 -79.51
CA GLU A 22 -44.42 5.04 -78.59
C GLU A 22 -44.83 4.44 -77.22
N TYR A 23 -44.54 5.19 -76.15
CA TYR A 23 -45.56 5.74 -75.23
C TYR A 23 -45.04 7.04 -74.57
N LEU A 24 -45.86 8.10 -74.63
CA LEU A 24 -45.65 9.41 -74.03
C LEU A 24 -46.09 9.40 -72.55
N GLU A 25 -45.25 9.88 -71.63
CA GLU A 25 -45.69 10.39 -70.31
C GLU A 25 -44.91 11.64 -69.86
N PRO A 26 -45.52 12.55 -69.07
CA PRO A 26 -45.20 13.97 -69.12
C PRO A 26 -44.17 14.45 -68.10
N LYS A 27 -43.40 15.47 -68.53
CA LYS A 27 -42.43 16.25 -67.77
C LYS A 27 -43.05 16.93 -66.54
N ARG A 28 -42.54 16.61 -65.34
CA ARG A 28 -42.73 17.39 -64.11
C ARG A 28 -41.62 18.45 -63.99
N LYS A 29 -41.99 19.73 -63.98
CA LYS A 29 -41.06 20.87 -63.83
C LYS A 29 -40.30 20.78 -62.50
N SER A 30 -38.98 20.89 -62.61
CA SER A 30 -38.02 20.88 -61.49
C SER A 30 -38.12 22.17 -60.68
N ASN A 31 -38.53 22.08 -59.43
CA ASN A 31 -38.61 23.19 -58.49
C ASN A 31 -37.22 23.45 -57.86
N VAL A 32 -36.24 23.78 -58.70
CA VAL A 32 -34.83 24.04 -58.29
C VAL A 32 -34.76 25.21 -57.32
N MET A 33 -35.59 26.24 -57.52
CA MET A 33 -35.68 27.39 -56.62
C MET A 33 -36.18 26.99 -55.23
N GLY A 34 -37.19 26.11 -55.16
CA GLY A 34 -37.68 25.57 -53.89
C GLY A 34 -36.64 24.72 -53.15
N LYS A 35 -35.80 23.96 -53.87
CA LYS A 35 -34.71 23.18 -53.26
C LYS A 35 -33.58 24.08 -52.76
N ILE A 36 -33.22 25.14 -53.48
CA ILE A 36 -32.21 26.10 -53.03
C ILE A 36 -32.73 26.90 -51.83
N ILE A 37 -33.97 27.36 -51.86
CA ILE A 37 -34.60 28.05 -50.72
C ILE A 37 -34.72 27.12 -49.51
N LEU A 38 -35.07 25.84 -49.70
CA LEU A 38 -35.12 24.86 -48.62
C LEU A 38 -33.73 24.59 -48.04
N VAL A 39 -32.70 24.46 -48.88
CA VAL A 39 -31.31 24.22 -48.42
C VAL A 39 -30.76 25.46 -47.72
N VAL A 40 -30.99 26.68 -48.24
CA VAL A 40 -30.59 27.94 -47.61
C VAL A 40 -31.37 28.18 -46.32
N SER A 41 -32.66 27.85 -46.30
CA SER A 41 -33.49 27.95 -45.08
C SER A 41 -33.10 26.90 -44.06
N LEU A 42 -32.74 25.67 -44.46
CA LEU A 42 -32.25 24.61 -43.57
C LEU A 42 -30.83 24.89 -43.09
N THR A 43 -29.95 25.50 -43.91
CA THR A 43 -28.62 25.93 -43.45
C THR A 43 -28.71 27.15 -42.55
N ALA A 44 -29.59 28.11 -42.85
CA ALA A 44 -29.89 29.22 -41.95
C ALA A 44 -30.56 28.73 -40.65
N LEU A 45 -31.49 27.77 -40.71
CA LEU A 45 -32.07 27.13 -39.53
C LEU A 45 -31.00 26.34 -38.77
N CYS A 46 -30.10 25.62 -39.44
CA CYS A 46 -29.01 24.91 -38.78
C CYS A 46 -28.03 25.89 -38.13
N ILE A 47 -27.72 27.02 -38.77
CA ILE A 47 -26.86 28.06 -38.19
C ILE A 47 -27.57 28.77 -37.03
N ILE A 48 -28.89 29.00 -37.12
CA ILE A 48 -29.70 29.59 -36.05
C ILE A 48 -29.90 28.58 -34.91
N MET A 49 -30.09 27.29 -35.19
CA MET A 49 -30.17 26.20 -34.20
C MET A 49 -28.80 25.90 -33.58
N LEU A 50 -27.70 26.13 -34.29
CA LEU A 50 -26.34 26.08 -33.73
C LEU A 50 -25.98 27.35 -32.94
N LYS A 51 -26.56 28.51 -33.29
CA LYS A 51 -26.35 29.78 -32.56
C LYS A 51 -27.34 30.04 -31.41
N HIS A 52 -28.50 29.38 -31.41
CA HIS A 52 -29.57 29.49 -30.40
C HIS A 52 -29.96 28.14 -29.80
N ALA A 53 -29.13 27.10 -29.93
CA ALA A 53 -29.18 26.00 -28.99
C ALA A 53 -29.04 26.63 -27.60
N PRO A 54 -30.03 26.47 -26.69
CA PRO A 54 -29.77 26.77 -25.30
C PRO A 54 -28.59 25.87 -24.94
N SER A 55 -27.53 26.45 -24.37
CA SER A 55 -26.55 25.68 -23.62
C SER A 55 -27.29 25.02 -22.47
N PHE A 56 -27.94 23.89 -22.73
CA PHE A 56 -28.39 22.93 -21.75
C PHE A 56 -27.15 22.20 -21.26
N SER A 57 -26.23 22.92 -20.60
CA SER A 57 -25.35 22.29 -19.64
C SER A 57 -26.25 21.97 -18.44
N SER A 58 -26.78 20.74 -18.42
CA SER A 58 -27.07 20.13 -17.14
C SER A 58 -25.81 20.30 -16.29
N PRO A 59 -25.89 20.96 -15.12
CA PRO A 59 -24.71 21.30 -14.35
C PRO A 59 -23.93 20.02 -14.06
N THR A 60 -22.69 19.97 -14.54
CA THR A 60 -21.77 18.86 -14.31
C THR A 60 -21.36 18.88 -12.84
N ALA A 61 -20.99 17.73 -12.28
CA ALA A 61 -20.47 17.65 -10.91
C ALA A 61 -19.31 18.65 -10.68
N PHE A 62 -18.50 18.90 -11.72
CA PHE A 62 -17.38 19.83 -11.66
C PHE A 62 -17.78 21.32 -11.60
N SER A 63 -18.99 21.67 -12.04
CA SER A 63 -19.50 23.05 -12.04
C SER A 63 -20.07 23.53 -10.70
N ARG A 64 -20.18 22.64 -9.70
CA ARG A 64 -20.79 22.94 -8.40
C ARG A 64 -19.81 22.65 -7.26
N SER A 65 -19.80 23.52 -6.25
CA SER A 65 -19.18 23.24 -4.97
C SER A 65 -20.07 22.30 -4.17
N GLU A 66 -19.49 21.23 -3.63
CA GLU A 66 -20.17 20.23 -2.80
C GLU A 66 -19.52 20.23 -1.42
N GLU A 67 -20.35 20.26 -0.37
CA GLU A 67 -19.86 20.29 1.00
C GLU A 67 -19.11 18.99 1.33
N GLY A 68 -17.89 19.12 1.88
CA GLY A 68 -17.00 17.99 2.16
C GLY A 68 -16.15 17.50 0.97
N VAL A 69 -16.37 17.99 -0.25
CA VAL A 69 -15.57 17.62 -1.43
C VAL A 69 -14.70 18.80 -1.85
N THR A 70 -13.37 18.62 -1.81
CA THR A 70 -12.44 19.63 -2.33
C THR A 70 -12.13 19.33 -3.81
N HIS A 71 -12.38 20.31 -4.68
CA HIS A 71 -12.11 20.23 -6.10
C HIS A 71 -10.80 20.94 -6.47
N VAL A 72 -9.84 20.18 -6.98
CA VAL A 72 -8.49 20.65 -7.30
C VAL A 72 -8.25 20.68 -8.81
N LEU A 73 -7.86 21.84 -9.32
CA LEU A 73 -7.32 21.99 -10.67
C LEU A 73 -5.83 21.62 -10.65
N VAL A 74 -5.45 20.56 -11.38
CA VAL A 74 -4.07 20.12 -11.56
C VAL A 74 -3.63 20.47 -12.98
N THR A 75 -2.97 21.62 -13.14
CA THR A 75 -2.41 21.99 -14.45
C THR A 75 -1.12 21.21 -14.70
N GLY A 76 -0.84 20.79 -15.93
CA GLY A 76 0.31 19.93 -16.21
C GLY A 76 0.14 18.51 -15.66
N GLY A 77 -1.10 18.10 -15.35
CA GLY A 77 -1.41 16.85 -14.69
C GLY A 77 -1.23 15.59 -15.56
N ALA A 78 -0.96 15.75 -16.86
CA ALA A 78 -0.53 14.63 -17.72
C ALA A 78 1.01 14.48 -17.73
N GLY A 79 1.74 15.38 -17.09
CA GLY A 79 3.19 15.31 -16.92
C GLY A 79 3.62 14.37 -15.79
N TYR A 80 4.94 14.22 -15.61
CA TYR A 80 5.53 13.32 -14.61
C TYR A 80 5.02 13.59 -13.19
N ILE A 81 5.35 14.75 -12.60
CA ILE A 81 4.96 15.08 -11.21
C ILE A 81 3.44 15.29 -11.11
N GLY A 82 2.85 16.00 -12.08
CA GLY A 82 1.42 16.31 -12.06
C GLY A 82 0.52 15.08 -12.09
N SER A 83 0.89 14.02 -12.80
CA SER A 83 0.12 12.76 -12.82
C SER A 83 0.20 12.01 -11.49
N HIS A 84 1.35 12.02 -10.81
CA HIS A 84 1.50 11.46 -9.47
C HIS A 84 0.71 12.28 -8.44
N ALA A 85 0.68 13.62 -8.58
CA ALA A 85 -0.16 14.48 -7.76
C ALA A 85 -1.65 14.19 -7.95
N ALA A 86 -2.11 14.04 -9.20
CA ALA A 86 -3.48 13.65 -9.50
C ALA A 86 -3.82 12.27 -8.93
N LEU A 87 -2.92 11.27 -9.06
CA LEU A 87 -3.08 9.95 -8.44
C LEU A 87 -3.29 10.05 -6.93
N ARG A 88 -2.41 10.80 -6.24
CA ARG A 88 -2.48 10.94 -4.78
C ARG A 88 -3.76 11.65 -4.34
N LEU A 89 -4.13 12.75 -4.99
CA LEU A 89 -5.37 13.46 -4.71
C LEU A 89 -6.61 12.57 -4.92
N LEU A 90 -6.62 11.76 -5.98
CA LEU A 90 -7.72 10.84 -6.25
C LEU A 90 -7.81 9.71 -5.20
N LYS A 91 -6.68 9.18 -4.73
CA LYS A 91 -6.63 8.24 -3.60
C LYS A 91 -7.18 8.88 -2.32
N ASP A 92 -6.85 10.13 -2.07
CA ASP A 92 -7.31 10.90 -0.91
C ASP A 92 -8.73 11.47 -1.08
N SER A 93 -9.52 10.92 -2.01
CA SER A 93 -10.92 11.29 -2.24
C SER A 93 -11.17 12.73 -2.72
N TYR A 94 -10.16 13.46 -3.21
CA TYR A 94 -10.36 14.76 -3.87
C TYR A 94 -10.99 14.61 -5.24
N ARG A 95 -11.76 15.62 -5.67
CA ARG A 95 -12.18 15.77 -7.07
C ARG A 95 -11.07 16.45 -7.84
N VAL A 96 -10.72 15.94 -9.02
CA VAL A 96 -9.57 16.41 -9.79
C VAL A 96 -9.95 16.79 -11.21
N THR A 97 -9.51 17.97 -11.64
CA THR A 97 -9.51 18.38 -13.04
C THR A 97 -8.07 18.51 -13.52
N ILE A 98 -7.70 17.70 -14.52
CA ILE A 98 -6.40 17.82 -15.19
C ILE A 98 -6.54 18.75 -16.40
N VAL A 99 -5.69 19.78 -16.48
CA VAL A 99 -5.54 20.61 -17.68
C VAL A 99 -4.13 20.45 -18.22
N ASP A 100 -4.01 20.01 -19.47
CA ASP A 100 -2.71 19.80 -20.13
C ASP A 100 -2.83 19.94 -21.65
N ASN A 101 -1.83 20.54 -22.31
CA ASN A 101 -1.76 20.65 -23.77
C ASN A 101 -1.00 19.47 -24.42
N LEU A 102 -0.54 18.51 -23.63
CA LEU A 102 0.22 17.32 -24.03
C LEU A 102 1.50 17.64 -24.81
N SER A 103 2.02 18.87 -24.69
CA SER A 103 3.28 19.27 -25.31
C SER A 103 4.44 18.44 -24.77
N ARG A 104 4.45 18.20 -23.45
CA ARG A 104 5.41 17.40 -22.69
C ARG A 104 4.76 16.31 -21.83
N GLY A 105 3.44 16.37 -21.59
CA GLY A 105 2.67 15.34 -20.90
C GLY A 105 2.33 14.13 -21.79
N ASN A 106 1.80 13.07 -21.18
CA ASN A 106 1.42 11.83 -21.85
C ASN A 106 -0.04 11.48 -21.54
N ILE A 107 -0.87 11.34 -22.58
CA ILE A 107 -2.29 10.97 -22.42
C ILE A 107 -2.47 9.58 -21.78
N GLY A 108 -1.47 8.70 -21.88
CA GLY A 108 -1.44 7.41 -21.20
C GLY A 108 -1.56 7.54 -19.68
N ALA A 109 -0.91 8.55 -19.08
CA ALA A 109 -1.02 8.80 -17.65
C ALA A 109 -2.47 9.14 -17.25
N VAL A 110 -3.15 9.97 -18.04
CA VAL A 110 -4.56 10.31 -17.84
C VAL A 110 -5.45 9.08 -17.98
N LYS A 111 -5.22 8.23 -18.99
CA LYS A 111 -5.98 7.00 -19.20
C LYS A 111 -5.82 6.01 -18.04
N VAL A 112 -4.60 5.87 -17.52
CA VAL A 112 -4.33 5.06 -16.32
C VAL A 112 -5.15 5.59 -15.15
N LEU A 113 -5.13 6.91 -14.90
CA LEU A 113 -5.92 7.52 -13.82
C LEU A 113 -7.44 7.33 -14.02
N GLN A 114 -7.95 7.49 -15.23
CA GLN A 114 -9.37 7.26 -15.54
C GLN A 114 -9.77 5.78 -15.39
N GLY A 115 -8.86 4.85 -15.66
CA GLY A 115 -9.08 3.42 -15.43
C GLY A 115 -9.10 3.06 -13.95
N LEU A 116 -8.25 3.70 -13.14
CA LEU A 116 -8.18 3.51 -11.69
C LEU A 116 -9.35 4.17 -10.95
N PHE A 117 -9.86 5.30 -11.44
CA PHE A 117 -10.94 6.08 -10.84
C PHE A 117 -12.06 6.37 -11.86
N PRO A 118 -12.86 5.35 -12.22
CA PRO A 118 -13.86 5.45 -13.28
C PRO A 118 -15.14 6.19 -12.87
N GLU A 119 -15.30 6.57 -11.60
CA GLU A 119 -16.55 7.13 -11.10
C GLU A 119 -16.81 8.54 -11.66
N ALA A 120 -18.04 8.76 -12.14
CA ALA A 120 -18.42 10.02 -12.74
C ALA A 120 -18.30 11.18 -11.74
N GLY A 121 -17.64 12.27 -12.16
CA GLY A 121 -17.42 13.44 -11.30
C GLY A 121 -16.21 13.36 -10.36
N ARG A 122 -15.40 12.29 -10.43
CA ARG A 122 -14.11 12.19 -9.71
C ARG A 122 -12.97 12.86 -10.46
N LEU A 123 -12.80 12.50 -11.73
CA LEU A 123 -11.70 12.95 -12.57
C LEU A 123 -12.24 13.47 -13.92
N GLN A 124 -11.79 14.65 -14.32
CA GLN A 124 -11.94 15.11 -15.71
C GLN A 124 -10.60 15.56 -16.29
N PHE A 125 -10.48 15.41 -17.60
CA PHE A 125 -9.33 15.87 -18.37
C PHE A 125 -9.79 16.90 -19.40
N ILE A 126 -9.09 18.03 -19.45
CA ILE A 126 -9.33 19.10 -20.40
C ILE A 126 -8.04 19.35 -21.17
N TYR A 127 -8.09 19.12 -22.48
CA TYR A 127 -7.01 19.46 -23.39
C TYR A 127 -7.04 20.95 -23.70
N ALA A 128 -6.09 21.72 -23.15
CA ALA A 128 -6.02 23.17 -23.38
C ALA A 128 -4.60 23.70 -23.14
N ASP A 129 -4.24 24.78 -23.83
CA ASP A 129 -3.04 25.57 -23.56
C ASP A 129 -3.36 26.70 -22.58
N LEU A 130 -2.55 26.82 -21.53
CA LEU A 130 -2.70 27.88 -20.53
C LEU A 130 -2.29 29.26 -21.05
N GLY A 131 -1.63 29.34 -22.22
CA GLY A 131 -1.38 30.59 -22.92
C GLY A 131 -2.62 31.15 -23.62
N ASP A 132 -3.68 30.36 -23.80
CA ASP A 132 -4.95 30.85 -24.33
C ASP A 132 -5.86 31.33 -23.19
N ALA A 133 -5.84 32.65 -22.96
CA ALA A 133 -6.64 33.29 -21.92
C ALA A 133 -8.15 33.01 -22.06
N LYS A 134 -8.67 32.81 -23.27
CA LYS A 134 -10.10 32.48 -23.47
C LYS A 134 -10.39 31.04 -23.06
N ALA A 135 -9.50 30.11 -23.38
CA ALA A 135 -9.63 28.72 -22.95
C ALA A 135 -9.52 28.59 -21.43
N VAL A 136 -8.54 29.27 -20.81
CA VAL A 136 -8.41 29.31 -19.35
C VAL A 136 -9.66 29.91 -18.71
N GLU A 137 -10.18 31.02 -19.24
CA GLU A 137 -11.39 31.61 -18.69
C GLU A 137 -12.59 30.68 -18.78
N LYS A 138 -12.75 30.00 -19.91
CA LYS A 138 -13.80 29.00 -20.08
C LYS A 138 -13.69 27.89 -19.03
N ILE A 139 -12.48 27.35 -18.82
CA ILE A 139 -12.22 26.30 -17.83
C ILE A 139 -12.66 26.74 -16.43
N PHE A 140 -12.29 27.93 -15.99
CA PHE A 140 -12.69 28.42 -14.66
C PHE A 140 -14.19 28.76 -14.59
N SER A 141 -14.80 29.25 -15.67
CA SER A 141 -16.24 29.55 -15.68
C SER A 141 -17.14 28.31 -15.64
N GLU A 142 -16.65 27.18 -16.16
CA GLU A 142 -17.40 25.91 -16.23
C GLU A 142 -17.14 25.00 -15.00
N ASN A 143 -16.21 25.39 -14.12
CA ASN A 143 -15.75 24.54 -13.01
C ASN A 143 -15.58 25.33 -11.71
N ALA A 144 -16.16 24.82 -10.61
CA ALA A 144 -16.00 25.41 -9.28
C ALA A 144 -14.75 24.82 -8.59
N PHE A 145 -13.60 25.48 -8.73
CA PHE A 145 -12.34 25.05 -8.11
C PHE A 145 -12.16 25.63 -6.70
N ASP A 146 -11.78 24.77 -5.75
CA ASP A 146 -11.39 25.18 -4.40
C ASP A 146 -9.89 25.49 -4.31
N ALA A 147 -9.08 24.81 -5.13
CA ALA A 147 -7.64 24.94 -5.17
C ALA A 147 -7.05 24.74 -6.57
N VAL A 148 -5.91 25.37 -6.82
CA VAL A 148 -5.07 25.12 -8.00
C VAL A 148 -3.71 24.57 -7.56
N MET A 149 -3.30 23.45 -8.17
CA MET A 149 -1.94 22.91 -8.10
C MET A 149 -1.28 23.09 -9.47
N HIS A 150 -0.33 24.02 -9.55
CA HIS A 150 0.20 24.52 -10.82
C HIS A 150 1.55 23.88 -11.20
N PHE A 151 1.52 22.74 -11.91
CA PHE A 151 2.71 22.05 -12.42
C PHE A 151 3.08 22.37 -13.88
N ALA A 152 2.20 23.03 -14.64
CA ALA A 152 2.42 23.27 -16.06
C ALA A 152 3.61 24.21 -16.31
N ALA A 153 4.75 23.64 -16.71
CA ALA A 153 5.94 24.37 -17.10
C ALA A 153 6.89 23.47 -17.92
N VAL A 154 7.56 24.04 -18.91
CA VAL A 154 8.78 23.46 -19.51
C VAL A 154 9.94 23.52 -18.49
N ALA A 155 10.78 22.49 -18.46
CA ALA A 155 11.75 22.30 -17.35
C ALA A 155 13.16 21.85 -17.77
N TYR A 156 13.54 21.96 -19.04
CA TYR A 156 14.86 21.55 -19.52
C TYR A 156 15.84 22.74 -19.58
N VAL A 157 16.74 22.84 -18.60
CA VAL A 157 17.69 23.95 -18.46
C VAL A 157 18.47 24.24 -19.76
N GLY A 158 19.01 23.21 -20.41
CA GLY A 158 19.76 23.38 -21.66
C GLY A 158 18.91 23.71 -22.89
N GLU A 159 17.61 23.38 -22.91
CA GLU A 159 16.71 23.89 -23.96
C GLU A 159 16.45 25.39 -23.70
N SER A 160 16.31 25.79 -22.43
CA SER A 160 16.03 27.17 -22.06
C SER A 160 17.13 28.15 -22.44
N THR A 161 18.39 27.71 -22.46
CA THR A 161 19.52 28.54 -22.92
C THR A 161 19.54 28.70 -24.44
N LEU A 162 18.98 27.74 -25.19
CA LEU A 162 18.85 27.80 -26.64
C LEU A 162 17.61 28.59 -27.08
N ASP A 163 16.49 28.44 -26.38
CA ASP A 163 15.21 29.09 -26.67
C ASP A 163 14.60 29.75 -25.40
N PRO A 164 15.14 30.90 -24.96
CA PRO A 164 14.71 31.55 -23.73
C PRO A 164 13.28 32.11 -23.79
N LEU A 165 12.84 32.62 -24.94
CA LEU A 165 11.53 33.27 -25.08
C LEU A 165 10.39 32.28 -24.86
N LYS A 166 10.54 31.05 -25.36
CA LYS A 166 9.60 29.95 -25.10
C LYS A 166 9.42 29.68 -23.61
N TYR A 167 10.49 29.74 -22.82
CA TYR A 167 10.45 29.51 -21.38
C TYR A 167 9.74 30.65 -20.63
N TYR A 168 10.03 31.91 -20.98
CA TYR A 168 9.31 33.06 -20.39
C TYR A 168 7.82 33.06 -20.75
N HIS A 169 7.47 32.72 -22.00
CA HIS A 169 6.07 32.61 -22.37
C HIS A 169 5.37 31.47 -21.62
N ASN A 170 5.93 30.26 -21.65
CA ASN A 170 5.26 29.08 -21.12
C ASN A 170 5.20 29.05 -19.58
N ILE A 171 6.15 29.68 -18.89
CA ILE A 171 6.20 29.72 -17.44
C ILE A 171 5.62 31.05 -16.96
N THR A 172 6.28 32.17 -17.25
CA THR A 172 5.91 33.47 -16.69
C THR A 172 4.55 33.95 -17.24
N SER A 173 4.41 34.06 -18.57
CA SER A 173 3.16 34.57 -19.16
C SER A 173 1.96 33.65 -18.88
N ASN A 174 2.11 32.34 -18.97
CA ASN A 174 1.01 31.42 -18.72
C ASN A 174 0.61 31.39 -17.23
N THR A 175 1.57 31.49 -16.29
CA THR A 175 1.24 31.62 -14.86
C THR A 175 0.44 32.89 -14.60
N LEU A 176 0.74 34.02 -15.27
CA LEU A 176 -0.05 35.25 -15.17
C LEU A 176 -1.51 35.02 -15.60
N VAL A 177 -1.74 34.36 -16.75
CA VAL A 177 -3.10 34.05 -17.24
C VAL A 177 -3.88 33.21 -16.22
N VAL A 178 -3.23 32.21 -15.61
CA VAL A 178 -3.85 31.40 -14.55
C VAL A 178 -4.17 32.24 -13.31
N LEU A 179 -3.25 33.12 -12.88
CA LEU A 179 -3.46 34.01 -11.74
C LEU A 179 -4.64 34.98 -11.97
N GLU A 180 -4.77 35.54 -13.16
CA GLU A 180 -5.90 36.39 -13.52
C GLU A 180 -7.24 35.66 -13.45
N ALA A 181 -7.28 34.39 -13.85
CA ALA A 181 -8.47 33.55 -13.75
C ALA A 181 -8.78 33.17 -12.28
N VAL A 182 -7.75 32.77 -11.53
CA VAL A 182 -7.84 32.52 -10.07
C VAL A 182 -8.41 33.72 -9.34
N ALA A 183 -7.95 34.94 -9.68
CA ALA A 183 -8.44 36.18 -9.09
C ALA A 183 -9.92 36.44 -9.41
N ARG A 184 -10.32 36.33 -10.69
CA ARG A 184 -11.71 36.57 -11.13
C ARG A 184 -12.70 35.58 -10.55
N HIS A 185 -12.32 34.31 -10.45
CA HIS A 185 -13.16 33.22 -9.95
C HIS A 185 -12.99 32.95 -8.44
N LYS A 186 -12.19 33.77 -7.75
CA LYS A 186 -12.03 33.74 -6.28
C LYS A 186 -11.60 32.38 -5.72
N VAL A 187 -10.69 31.69 -6.42
CA VAL A 187 -10.15 30.41 -5.94
C VAL A 187 -9.31 30.65 -4.69
N LYS A 188 -9.49 29.81 -3.65
CA LYS A 188 -9.02 30.09 -2.29
C LYS A 188 -7.57 29.67 -2.03
N LYS A 189 -7.05 28.70 -2.78
CA LYS A 189 -5.74 28.09 -2.55
C LYS A 189 -4.94 27.95 -3.85
N LEU A 190 -3.66 28.32 -3.81
CA LEU A 190 -2.71 28.10 -4.89
C LEU A 190 -1.46 27.39 -4.34
N ILE A 191 -1.18 26.21 -4.87
CA ILE A 191 0.07 25.47 -4.65
C ILE A 191 0.89 25.58 -5.92
N TYR A 192 2.01 26.30 -5.86
CA TYR A 192 2.87 26.58 -7.00
C TYR A 192 4.12 25.71 -6.97
N SER A 193 4.33 25.01 -8.08
CA SER A 193 5.49 24.13 -8.29
C SER A 193 6.68 24.94 -8.83
N SER A 194 7.58 25.30 -7.92
CA SER A 194 8.80 26.05 -8.22
C SER A 194 10.03 25.14 -8.27
N THR A 195 11.24 25.70 -8.17
CA THR A 195 12.49 24.98 -8.40
C THR A 195 13.67 25.58 -7.63
N CYS A 196 14.60 24.72 -7.22
CA CYS A 196 15.91 25.13 -6.71
C CYS A 196 16.72 25.99 -7.69
N ALA A 197 16.44 25.91 -9.01
CA ALA A 197 17.12 26.74 -10.02
C ALA A 197 16.88 28.24 -9.84
N THR A 198 15.92 28.65 -9.00
CA THR A 198 15.74 30.06 -8.63
C THR A 198 16.88 30.59 -7.76
N TYR A 199 17.61 29.73 -7.04
CA TYR A 199 18.73 30.13 -6.19
C TYR A 199 20.01 30.43 -6.95
N GLY A 200 20.21 29.85 -8.14
CA GLY A 200 21.45 30.00 -8.89
C GLY A 200 22.57 29.13 -8.33
N GLU A 201 23.74 29.74 -8.11
CA GLU A 201 24.92 29.11 -7.50
C GLU A 201 25.22 29.78 -6.14
N PRO A 202 24.59 29.31 -5.04
CA PRO A 202 24.77 29.90 -3.72
C PRO A 202 26.16 29.65 -3.13
N ASP A 203 26.67 30.61 -2.37
CA ASP A 203 27.97 30.50 -1.68
C ASP A 203 27.96 29.48 -0.52
N LYS A 204 26.77 29.17 0.02
CA LYS A 204 26.59 28.31 1.18
C LYS A 204 25.58 27.20 0.90
N MET A 205 25.94 26.00 1.33
CA MET A 205 25.07 24.83 1.36
C MET A 205 24.92 24.31 2.81
N PRO A 206 23.83 23.59 3.15
CA PRO A 206 22.62 23.39 2.35
C PRO A 206 21.84 24.70 2.12
N ILE A 207 20.98 24.72 1.09
CA ILE A 207 20.15 25.88 0.74
C ILE A 207 18.92 25.96 1.63
N VAL A 208 18.71 27.10 2.28
CA VAL A 208 17.50 27.46 3.06
C VAL A 208 16.60 28.39 2.27
N GLU A 209 15.34 28.58 2.67
CA GLU A 209 14.37 29.37 1.88
C GLU A 209 14.68 30.87 1.80
N VAL A 210 15.49 31.37 2.73
CA VAL A 210 15.96 32.76 2.77
C VAL A 210 17.24 32.98 1.96
N THR A 211 17.83 31.92 1.38
CA THR A 211 18.99 32.06 0.49
C THR A 211 18.61 32.96 -0.71
N PRO A 212 19.46 33.94 -1.07
CA PRO A 212 19.18 34.83 -2.20
C PRO A 212 18.90 34.07 -3.50
N GLN A 213 17.87 34.51 -4.22
CA GLN A 213 17.50 33.93 -5.51
C GLN A 213 18.21 34.64 -6.67
N VAL A 214 19.32 34.06 -7.15
CA VAL A 214 20.15 34.62 -8.24
C VAL A 214 20.23 33.66 -9.43
N PRO A 215 19.13 33.43 -10.18
CA PRO A 215 19.09 32.42 -11.24
C PRO A 215 19.98 32.80 -12.43
N ILE A 216 20.78 31.83 -12.90
CA ILE A 216 21.77 32.04 -13.98
C ILE A 216 21.26 31.63 -15.37
N ASN A 217 20.19 30.84 -15.46
CA ASN A 217 19.60 30.37 -16.71
C ASN A 217 18.14 30.86 -16.92
N PRO A 218 17.63 30.90 -18.16
CA PRO A 218 16.28 31.40 -18.46
C PRO A 218 15.15 30.63 -17.77
N TYR A 219 15.28 29.31 -17.61
CA TYR A 219 14.30 28.51 -16.84
C TYR A 219 14.17 28.99 -15.38
N GLY A 220 15.29 29.12 -14.66
CA GLY A 220 15.31 29.62 -13.29
C GLY A 220 14.81 31.06 -13.18
N LYS A 221 15.16 31.92 -14.14
CA LYS A 221 14.67 33.31 -14.22
C LYS A 221 13.15 33.36 -14.40
N ALA A 222 12.60 32.57 -15.33
CA ALA A 222 11.17 32.54 -15.60
C ALA A 222 10.37 32.02 -14.37
N LYS A 223 10.88 31.01 -13.67
CA LYS A 223 10.30 30.50 -12.41
C LYS A 223 10.35 31.52 -11.28
N LYS A 224 11.46 32.25 -11.13
CA LYS A 224 11.57 33.33 -10.15
C LYS A 224 10.57 34.45 -10.46
N MET A 225 10.44 34.88 -11.72
CA MET A 225 9.46 35.90 -12.11
C MET A 225 8.03 35.47 -11.79
N ALA A 226 7.71 34.18 -11.97
CA ALA A 226 6.41 33.63 -11.58
C ALA A 226 6.21 33.64 -10.06
N GLU A 227 7.23 33.29 -9.25
CA GLU A 227 7.16 33.47 -7.80
C GLU A 227 6.91 34.93 -7.41
N ASP A 228 7.67 35.87 -7.98
CA ASP A 228 7.55 37.31 -7.67
C ASP A 228 6.11 37.80 -7.97
N MET A 229 5.53 37.43 -9.12
CA MET A 229 4.14 37.75 -9.46
C MET A 229 3.12 37.15 -8.48
N ILE A 230 3.32 35.88 -8.08
CA ILE A 230 2.44 35.21 -7.12
C ILE A 230 2.49 35.93 -5.76
N LEU A 231 3.70 36.28 -5.30
CA LEU A 231 3.91 36.98 -4.04
C LEU A 231 3.27 38.37 -4.06
N ASP A 232 3.46 39.13 -5.14
CA ASP A 232 2.85 40.44 -5.30
C ASP A 232 1.31 40.37 -5.38
N PHE A 233 0.78 39.36 -6.07
CA PHE A 233 -0.67 39.08 -6.08
C PHE A 233 -1.21 38.74 -4.68
N SER A 234 -0.47 37.92 -3.91
CA SER A 234 -0.89 37.47 -2.58
C SER A 234 -1.02 38.60 -1.55
N LYS A 235 -0.23 39.68 -1.69
CA LYS A 235 -0.30 40.86 -0.79
C LYS A 235 -1.67 41.55 -0.80
N ASN A 236 -2.39 41.44 -1.91
CA ASN A 236 -3.70 42.08 -2.11
C ASN A 236 -4.86 41.07 -2.19
N SER A 237 -4.64 39.83 -1.74
CA SER A 237 -5.61 38.74 -1.87
C SER A 237 -5.75 37.95 -0.56
N ASP A 238 -6.94 37.38 -0.32
CA ASP A 238 -7.18 36.46 0.80
C ASP A 238 -6.71 35.02 0.51
N MET A 239 -6.16 34.78 -0.68
CA MET A 239 -5.73 33.46 -1.15
C MET A 239 -4.60 32.88 -0.29
N ALA A 240 -4.69 31.60 0.02
CA ALA A 240 -3.61 30.84 0.61
C ALA A 240 -2.60 30.44 -0.48
N VAL A 241 -1.33 30.76 -0.30
CA VAL A 241 -0.27 30.47 -1.28
C VAL A 241 0.76 29.54 -0.66
N MET A 242 1.11 28.48 -1.38
CA MET A 242 2.23 27.60 -1.03
C MET A 242 3.17 27.46 -2.23
N ILE A 243 4.43 27.89 -2.09
CA ILE A 243 5.47 27.80 -3.11
C ILE A 243 6.44 26.69 -2.70
N LEU A 244 6.51 25.64 -3.50
CA LEU A 244 7.38 24.49 -3.24
C LEU A 244 8.56 24.54 -4.20
N ARG A 245 9.75 24.84 -3.68
CA ARG A 245 11.02 24.88 -4.42
C ARG A 245 11.69 23.52 -4.31
N TYR A 246 11.30 22.60 -5.19
CA TYR A 246 11.85 21.25 -5.17
C TYR A 246 13.13 21.11 -5.98
N PHE A 247 13.90 20.08 -5.61
CA PHE A 247 15.21 19.76 -6.17
C PHE A 247 15.07 18.72 -7.30
N ASN A 248 15.93 17.71 -7.37
CA ASN A 248 15.95 16.77 -8.48
C ASN A 248 15.00 15.61 -8.20
N VAL A 249 13.93 15.50 -8.99
CA VAL A 249 12.90 14.48 -8.78
C VAL A 249 13.25 13.19 -9.53
N ILE A 250 13.15 12.06 -8.84
CA ILE A 250 13.38 10.70 -9.36
C ILE A 250 12.27 9.74 -8.94
N GLY A 251 12.30 8.50 -9.42
CA GLY A 251 11.36 7.45 -9.03
C GLY A 251 10.09 7.37 -9.86
N SER A 252 9.12 6.60 -9.41
CA SER A 252 7.85 6.32 -10.10
C SER A 252 6.78 5.90 -9.10
N ASP A 253 5.55 5.70 -9.57
CA ASP A 253 4.52 5.02 -8.79
C ASP A 253 5.05 3.62 -8.39
N PRO A 254 4.98 3.22 -7.10
CA PRO A 254 5.52 1.94 -6.63
C PRO A 254 4.85 0.73 -7.28
N GLU A 255 3.59 0.87 -7.72
CA GLU A 255 2.87 -0.16 -8.47
C GLU A 255 3.23 -0.16 -9.98
N GLY A 256 4.18 0.69 -10.40
CA GLY A 256 4.69 0.75 -11.77
C GLY A 256 3.72 1.31 -12.81
N ARG A 257 2.61 1.96 -12.40
CA ARG A 257 1.55 2.42 -13.33
C ARG A 257 1.83 3.79 -13.94
N LEU A 258 2.54 4.65 -13.21
CA LEU A 258 2.94 6.00 -13.63
C LEU A 258 4.44 6.19 -13.45
N GLY A 259 5.08 6.97 -14.32
CA GLY A 259 6.52 7.24 -14.25
C GLY A 259 6.93 8.38 -15.19
N GLU A 260 8.23 8.70 -15.20
CA GLU A 260 8.79 9.68 -16.14
C GLU A 260 8.86 9.06 -17.55
N ALA A 261 8.11 9.62 -18.50
CA ALA A 261 8.03 9.11 -19.87
C ALA A 261 8.12 10.25 -20.91
N PRO A 262 9.31 10.85 -21.10
CA PRO A 262 9.50 11.94 -22.07
C PRO A 262 9.31 11.43 -23.50
N LYS A 263 8.85 12.32 -24.39
CA LYS A 263 8.75 12.02 -25.83
C LYS A 263 10.14 11.71 -26.41
N PRO A 264 10.24 10.83 -27.43
CA PRO A 264 11.51 10.42 -28.00
C PRO A 264 12.43 11.60 -28.38
N GLU A 265 11.88 12.64 -29.01
CA GLU A 265 12.61 13.83 -29.44
C GLU A 265 13.14 14.72 -28.29
N LEU A 266 12.76 14.43 -27.05
CA LEU A 266 13.17 15.19 -25.86
C LEU A 266 14.12 14.42 -24.95
N ARG A 267 14.36 13.13 -25.23
CA ARG A 267 15.19 12.27 -24.37
C ARG A 267 16.63 12.76 -24.26
N GLU A 268 17.17 13.37 -25.32
CA GLU A 268 18.51 13.99 -25.32
C GLU A 268 18.67 15.17 -24.33
N HIS A 269 17.55 15.80 -23.98
CA HIS A 269 17.49 16.89 -23.01
C HIS A 269 16.98 16.43 -21.64
N GLY A 270 16.62 15.15 -21.54
CA GLY A 270 16.00 14.49 -20.40
C GLY A 270 16.82 14.57 -19.11
N ARG A 271 16.16 14.23 -18.00
CA ARG A 271 16.82 14.10 -16.70
C ARG A 271 17.67 12.83 -16.68
N ILE A 272 18.73 12.84 -15.88
CA ILE A 272 19.62 11.70 -15.73
C ILE A 272 18.90 10.43 -15.24
N SER A 273 17.83 10.60 -14.45
CA SER A 273 16.95 9.51 -14.01
C SER A 273 16.33 8.74 -15.16
N GLY A 274 15.57 9.41 -16.03
CA GLY A 274 14.94 8.79 -17.20
C GLY A 274 15.98 8.24 -18.18
N ALA A 275 17.05 9.00 -18.44
CA ALA A 275 18.13 8.57 -19.34
C ALA A 275 18.82 7.29 -18.85
N CYS A 276 18.92 7.09 -17.53
CA CYS A 276 19.53 5.89 -17.00
C CYS A 276 18.71 4.62 -17.29
N PHE A 277 17.39 4.68 -17.09
CA PHE A 277 16.51 3.57 -17.43
C PHE A 277 16.40 3.35 -18.94
N ASP A 278 16.42 4.40 -19.75
CA ASP A 278 16.49 4.28 -21.21
C ASP A 278 17.78 3.56 -21.64
N ALA A 279 18.92 3.88 -21.02
CA ALA A 279 20.20 3.22 -21.31
C ALA A 279 20.19 1.75 -20.87
N ALA A 280 19.69 1.45 -19.67
CA ALA A 280 19.55 0.09 -19.16
C ALA A 280 18.65 -0.78 -20.05
N ARG A 281 17.61 -0.18 -20.66
CA ARG A 281 16.70 -0.85 -21.60
C ARG A 281 17.23 -0.92 -23.04
N GLY A 282 18.42 -0.38 -23.32
CA GLY A 282 18.99 -0.29 -24.66
C GLY A 282 18.25 0.66 -25.60
N VAL A 283 17.40 1.55 -25.07
CA VAL A 283 16.69 2.58 -25.84
C VAL A 283 17.66 3.65 -26.33
N ILE A 284 18.68 3.95 -25.53
CA ILE A 284 19.84 4.76 -25.92
C ILE A 284 21.11 3.92 -25.73
N SER A 285 22.17 4.23 -26.49
CA SER A 285 23.41 3.43 -26.52
C SER A 285 24.27 3.53 -25.25
N GLY A 286 23.99 4.50 -24.37
CA GLY A 286 24.71 4.73 -23.14
C GLY A 286 24.25 6.00 -22.43
N LEU A 287 24.61 6.14 -21.17
CA LEU A 287 24.32 7.31 -20.35
C LEU A 287 25.38 8.40 -20.57
N GLN A 288 24.94 9.62 -20.84
CA GLN A 288 25.84 10.75 -21.04
C GLN A 288 25.98 11.59 -19.76
N VAL A 289 27.18 11.62 -19.16
CA VAL A 289 27.50 12.44 -18.00
C VAL A 289 28.21 13.72 -18.46
N LYS A 290 27.60 14.88 -18.21
CA LYS A 290 28.09 16.19 -18.71
C LYS A 290 28.84 16.95 -17.62
N GLY A 291 30.15 17.06 -17.77
CA GLY A 291 31.08 17.75 -16.89
C GLY A 291 31.65 16.85 -15.79
N THR A 292 32.98 16.81 -15.73
CA THR A 292 33.79 16.00 -14.79
C THR A 292 34.87 16.81 -14.08
N ASP A 293 34.81 18.13 -14.22
CA ASP A 293 35.81 19.09 -13.75
C ASP A 293 35.18 20.16 -12.84
N TYR A 294 33.97 19.95 -12.31
CA TYR A 294 33.38 20.81 -11.29
C TYR A 294 34.18 20.76 -9.99
N LYS A 295 34.06 21.81 -9.16
CA LYS A 295 34.70 21.87 -7.84
C LYS A 295 33.93 21.03 -6.81
N THR A 296 33.80 19.74 -7.07
CA THR A 296 33.09 18.75 -6.25
C THR A 296 34.00 17.54 -6.00
N GLY A 297 33.67 16.69 -5.03
CA GLY A 297 34.55 15.59 -4.59
C GLY A 297 34.98 14.62 -5.70
N ASP A 298 34.13 14.38 -6.69
CA ASP A 298 34.39 13.45 -7.80
C ASP A 298 34.46 14.14 -9.19
N GLY A 299 34.41 15.48 -9.19
CA GLY A 299 34.39 16.34 -10.37
C GLY A 299 33.04 16.46 -11.08
N THR A 300 32.01 15.69 -10.68
CA THR A 300 30.68 15.76 -11.29
C THR A 300 29.69 16.58 -10.47
N CYS A 301 28.59 17.00 -11.09
CA CYS A 301 27.53 17.77 -10.44
C CYS A 301 26.98 17.05 -9.20
N VAL A 302 26.78 17.78 -8.10
CA VAL A 302 26.11 17.28 -6.89
C VAL A 302 24.68 17.81 -6.84
N ARG A 303 23.71 16.92 -6.60
CA ARG A 303 22.27 17.22 -6.60
C ARG A 303 21.56 16.52 -5.44
N ASP A 304 20.47 17.11 -4.99
CA ASP A 304 19.54 16.50 -4.03
C ASP A 304 18.43 15.75 -4.76
N TYR A 305 18.47 14.41 -4.71
CA TYR A 305 17.52 13.54 -5.41
C TYR A 305 16.38 13.12 -4.50
N ILE A 306 15.17 13.60 -4.77
CA ILE A 306 13.94 13.29 -4.03
C ILE A 306 13.01 12.40 -4.85
N ASP A 307 12.38 11.41 -4.20
CA ASP A 307 11.39 10.58 -4.87
C ASP A 307 10.10 11.36 -5.19
N VAL A 308 9.51 11.06 -6.34
CA VAL A 308 8.30 11.73 -6.83
C VAL A 308 7.10 11.52 -5.90
N THR A 309 7.02 10.38 -5.20
CA THR A 309 5.94 10.10 -4.26
C THR A 309 6.08 10.94 -2.99
N ASP A 310 7.29 11.07 -2.45
CA ASP A 310 7.62 11.95 -1.32
C ASP A 310 7.32 13.42 -1.68
N LEU A 311 7.76 13.86 -2.87
CA LEU A 311 7.50 15.22 -3.35
C LEU A 311 5.99 15.50 -3.47
N VAL A 312 5.21 14.55 -3.99
CA VAL A 312 3.77 14.73 -4.13
C VAL A 312 3.07 14.76 -2.77
N ASP A 313 3.51 13.94 -1.80
CA ASP A 313 3.00 14.04 -0.43
C ASP A 313 3.22 15.44 0.13
N ALA A 314 4.39 16.06 -0.10
CA ALA A 314 4.67 17.44 0.31
C ALA A 314 3.65 18.45 -0.28
N HIS A 315 3.25 18.26 -1.53
CA HIS A 315 2.26 19.12 -2.19
C HIS A 315 0.86 18.97 -1.55
N VAL A 316 0.46 17.74 -1.23
CA VAL A 316 -0.83 17.47 -0.58
C VAL A 316 -0.84 18.00 0.86
N LYS A 317 0.26 17.82 1.61
CA LYS A 317 0.42 18.44 2.93
C LYS A 317 0.37 19.96 2.88
N ALA A 318 0.99 20.57 1.86
CA ALA A 318 0.90 22.00 1.65
C ALA A 318 -0.54 22.45 1.37
N LEU A 319 -1.30 21.69 0.58
CA LEU A 319 -2.72 21.95 0.31
C LEU A 319 -3.60 21.86 1.56
N GLU A 320 -3.37 20.85 2.41
CA GLU A 320 -4.07 20.64 3.68
C GLU A 320 -3.80 21.78 4.67
N LYS A 321 -2.54 22.21 4.77
CA LYS A 321 -2.09 23.25 5.70
C LYS A 321 -2.24 24.68 5.18
N ALA A 322 -2.70 24.85 3.93
CA ALA A 322 -2.95 26.14 3.31
C ALA A 322 -4.04 26.93 4.06
N LYS A 323 -3.63 28.02 4.72
CA LYS A 323 -4.49 28.95 5.45
C LYS A 323 -4.68 30.25 4.67
N PRO A 324 -5.89 30.85 4.66
CA PRO A 324 -6.13 32.14 4.02
C PRO A 324 -5.13 33.20 4.49
N ARG A 325 -4.74 34.11 3.58
CA ARG A 325 -3.74 35.19 3.81
C ARG A 325 -2.35 34.71 4.25
N ASN A 326 -2.03 33.42 4.11
CA ASN A 326 -0.72 32.90 4.44
C ASN A 326 0.05 32.51 3.18
N VAL A 327 1.35 32.85 3.16
CA VAL A 327 2.31 32.43 2.13
C VAL A 327 3.32 31.48 2.79
N GLY A 328 3.25 30.19 2.44
CA GLY A 328 4.30 29.23 2.76
C GLY A 328 5.27 29.11 1.59
N ILE A 329 6.57 29.18 1.88
CA ILE A 329 7.64 28.92 0.91
C ILE A 329 8.50 27.83 1.51
N TYR A 330 8.73 26.74 0.77
CA TYR A 330 9.40 25.55 1.28
C TYR A 330 10.39 24.99 0.27
N ASN A 331 11.60 24.67 0.72
CA ASN A 331 12.50 23.80 -0.01
C ASN A 331 12.05 22.35 0.17
N VAL A 332 12.03 21.58 -0.93
CA VAL A 332 11.59 20.18 -0.90
C VAL A 332 12.68 19.30 -1.51
N GLY A 333 13.37 18.58 -0.64
CA GLY A 333 14.48 17.68 -0.96
C GLY A 333 14.83 16.82 0.25
N THR A 334 15.84 15.96 0.10
CA THR A 334 16.28 15.01 1.12
C THR A 334 17.25 15.60 2.14
N GLY A 335 17.83 16.75 1.84
CA GLY A 335 18.90 17.32 2.65
C GLY A 335 20.29 16.77 2.34
N LYS A 336 20.40 15.80 1.41
CA LYS A 336 21.66 15.11 1.09
C LYS A 336 22.00 15.29 -0.39
N GLY A 337 23.12 15.97 -0.67
CA GLY A 337 23.69 16.05 -2.00
C GLY A 337 24.35 14.73 -2.40
N ARG A 338 24.11 14.28 -3.64
CA ARG A 338 24.78 13.14 -4.28
C ARG A 338 25.35 13.56 -5.62
N SER A 339 26.55 13.12 -5.92
CA SER A 339 27.19 13.32 -7.21
C SER A 339 26.49 12.54 -8.33
N VAL A 340 26.71 12.98 -9.57
CA VAL A 340 26.21 12.26 -10.74
C VAL A 340 26.85 10.87 -10.84
N LYS A 341 28.12 10.67 -10.48
CA LYS A 341 28.71 9.32 -10.47
C LYS A 341 28.06 8.42 -9.41
N GLU A 342 27.83 8.90 -8.20
CA GLU A 342 27.08 8.13 -7.19
C GLU A 342 25.70 7.73 -7.72
N PHE A 343 25.01 8.62 -8.43
CA PHE A 343 23.73 8.31 -9.07
C PHE A 343 23.86 7.21 -10.14
N VAL A 344 24.90 7.28 -10.99
CA VAL A 344 25.16 6.27 -12.03
C VAL A 344 25.40 4.90 -11.41
N GLU A 345 26.21 4.80 -10.36
CA GLU A 345 26.47 3.54 -9.66
C GLU A 345 25.20 2.98 -9.00
N ALA A 346 24.42 3.84 -8.35
CA ALA A 346 23.12 3.44 -7.80
C ALA A 346 22.17 2.92 -8.90
N CYS A 347 22.19 3.54 -10.09
CA CYS A 347 21.36 3.10 -11.20
C CYS A 347 21.83 1.76 -11.80
N LYS A 348 23.14 1.54 -11.96
CA LYS A 348 23.69 0.23 -12.37
C LYS A 348 23.26 -0.86 -11.38
N LYS A 349 23.39 -0.58 -10.08
CA LYS A 349 22.95 -1.50 -9.01
C LYS A 349 21.45 -1.79 -9.08
N ALA A 350 20.62 -0.77 -9.24
CA ALA A 350 19.16 -0.92 -9.28
C ALA A 350 18.66 -1.66 -10.53
N THR A 351 19.35 -1.52 -11.66
CA THR A 351 18.94 -2.14 -12.94
C THR A 351 19.56 -3.52 -13.15
N GLY A 352 20.66 -3.85 -12.47
CA GLY A 352 21.44 -5.07 -12.72
C GLY A 352 22.12 -5.09 -14.08
N VAL A 353 22.15 -3.96 -14.80
CA VAL A 353 22.74 -3.81 -16.14
C VAL A 353 24.02 -2.97 -16.03
N ASP A 354 25.11 -3.44 -16.64
CA ASP A 354 26.31 -2.62 -16.79
C ASP A 354 26.11 -1.60 -17.93
N ILE A 355 25.64 -0.42 -17.54
CA ILE A 355 25.33 0.67 -18.46
C ILE A 355 26.62 1.34 -18.95
N LYS A 356 26.79 1.46 -20.28
CA LYS A 356 27.87 2.27 -20.87
C LYS A 356 27.73 3.74 -20.47
N VAL A 357 28.80 4.37 -20.00
CA VAL A 357 28.81 5.78 -19.59
C VAL A 357 29.79 6.58 -20.44
N ASP A 358 29.30 7.64 -21.09
CA ASP A 358 30.10 8.57 -21.88
C ASP A 358 30.24 9.90 -21.13
N PHE A 359 31.48 10.31 -20.82
CA PHE A 359 31.77 11.59 -20.15
C PHE A 359 32.00 12.69 -21.18
N LEU A 360 31.22 13.77 -21.08
CA LEU A 360 31.19 14.89 -22.02
C LEU A 360 31.56 16.22 -21.33
N PRO A 361 31.87 17.28 -22.09
CA PRO A 361 32.05 18.62 -21.53
C PRO A 361 30.82 19.13 -20.76
N ARG A 362 31.03 20.15 -19.91
CA ARG A 362 29.96 20.76 -19.10
C ARG A 362 28.79 21.23 -19.97
N ARG A 363 27.58 21.05 -19.45
CA ARG A 363 26.38 21.66 -20.03
C ARG A 363 26.29 23.13 -19.60
N PRO A 364 26.09 24.07 -20.53
CA PRO A 364 25.89 25.48 -20.16
C PRO A 364 24.69 25.64 -19.22
N GLY A 365 24.89 26.33 -18.11
CA GLY A 365 23.85 26.65 -17.13
C GLY A 365 23.65 25.62 -16.01
N ASP A 366 24.47 24.57 -15.94
CA ASP A 366 24.49 23.63 -14.81
C ASP A 366 25.31 24.17 -13.62
N TYR A 367 24.80 23.93 -12.42
CA TYR A 367 25.43 24.29 -11.15
C TYR A 367 26.42 23.22 -10.69
N ALA A 368 27.49 23.58 -9.98
CA ALA A 368 28.38 22.57 -9.40
C ALA A 368 27.67 21.73 -8.34
N GLU A 369 27.09 22.38 -7.32
CA GLU A 369 26.46 21.72 -6.17
C GLU A 369 25.17 22.45 -5.79
N VAL A 370 24.08 21.72 -5.60
CA VAL A 370 22.77 22.26 -5.19
C VAL A 370 22.02 21.20 -4.38
N TYR A 371 21.86 21.41 -3.06
CA TYR A 371 21.03 20.58 -2.18
C TYR A 371 20.31 21.37 -1.10
N SER A 372 19.19 20.82 -0.61
CA SER A 372 18.23 21.54 0.25
C SER A 372 18.56 21.44 1.73
N ASP A 373 18.02 22.35 2.54
CA ASP A 373 17.72 22.10 3.95
C ASP A 373 16.19 21.91 4.08
N PRO A 374 15.69 20.71 4.42
CA PRO A 374 14.27 20.44 4.55
C PRO A 374 13.68 20.84 5.91
N ALA A 375 14.45 21.38 6.86
CA ALA A 375 14.00 21.60 8.24
C ALA A 375 12.70 22.41 8.36
N LYS A 376 12.50 23.42 7.48
CA LYS A 376 11.30 24.25 7.50
C LYS A 376 10.04 23.47 7.11
N ILE A 377 10.10 22.67 6.05
CA ILE A 377 8.94 21.91 5.59
C ILE A 377 8.58 20.78 6.56
N LEU A 378 9.58 20.12 7.15
CA LEU A 378 9.41 19.11 8.19
C LEU A 378 8.64 19.70 9.38
N ARG A 379 9.08 20.87 9.87
CA ARG A 379 8.48 21.54 11.04
C ARG A 379 7.08 22.10 10.76
N ASP A 380 6.91 22.82 9.65
CA ASP A 380 5.70 23.61 9.42
C ASP A 380 4.55 22.76 8.83
N LEU A 381 4.87 21.74 8.03
CA LEU A 381 3.88 20.88 7.38
C LEU A 381 3.72 19.49 8.01
N ASN A 382 4.62 19.10 8.94
CA ASN A 382 4.72 17.73 9.48
C ASN A 382 4.84 16.70 8.35
N TRP A 383 5.61 17.06 7.33
CA TRP A 383 5.96 16.20 6.21
C TRP A 383 7.18 15.36 6.60
N LEU A 384 7.19 14.06 6.31
CA LEU A 384 8.30 13.15 6.56
C LEU A 384 8.65 12.47 5.23
N ILE A 385 9.95 12.26 4.99
CA ILE A 385 10.44 11.64 3.76
C ILE A 385 10.47 10.12 3.98
N PHE A 386 9.70 9.38 3.20
CA PHE A 386 9.55 7.93 3.37
C PHE A 386 10.86 7.18 3.11
N LEU A 387 11.66 7.64 2.13
CA LEU A 387 13.01 7.09 1.87
C LEU A 387 14.08 7.55 2.86
N ALA A 388 13.92 8.72 3.50
CA ALA A 388 14.87 9.16 4.53
C ALA A 388 14.62 8.47 5.88
N LEU A 389 13.43 7.91 6.13
CA LEU A 389 13.20 7.02 7.27
C LEU A 389 14.03 5.73 7.19
N ILE A 390 14.43 5.29 5.99
CA ILE A 390 15.38 4.17 5.81
C ILE A 390 16.83 4.63 6.05
N GLY A 391 17.15 5.92 5.88
CA GLY A 391 18.52 6.46 5.90
C GLY A 391 18.87 7.41 7.06
N ILE A 392 17.94 7.74 7.95
CA ILE A 392 18.14 8.61 9.13
C ILE A 392 18.02 7.82 10.44
N SER A 393 17.47 6.60 10.43
CA SER A 393 17.53 5.65 11.56
C SER A 393 18.95 5.11 11.87
N PHE A 394 20.00 5.67 11.26
CA PHE A 394 21.36 5.12 11.34
C PHE A 394 22.43 6.00 12.01
N ILE A 395 22.18 7.24 12.45
CA ILE A 395 23.31 8.10 12.92
C ILE A 395 23.14 8.74 14.31
N THR A 396 21.97 8.80 14.93
CA THR A 396 21.91 9.26 16.34
C THR A 396 20.76 8.62 17.08
N ILE A 397 20.99 7.45 17.67
CA ILE A 397 20.52 6.95 18.98
C ILE A 397 21.21 5.59 19.16
N VAL A 398 22.38 5.59 19.80
CA VAL A 398 23.14 4.37 20.08
C VAL A 398 22.53 3.58 21.27
N ASN A 399 21.41 4.01 21.85
CA ASN A 399 20.85 3.38 23.06
C ASN A 399 19.35 3.07 23.04
N ALA A 400 18.70 2.96 21.87
CA ALA A 400 17.35 2.37 21.72
C ALA A 400 16.97 2.21 20.22
N GLN A 401 17.33 1.09 19.59
CA GLN A 401 16.70 0.56 18.38
C GLN A 401 15.80 -0.63 18.78
N ASP A 402 14.73 -1.03 18.09
CA ASP A 402 13.74 -0.37 17.22
C ASP A 402 12.73 -1.51 16.94
N GLN A 403 11.64 -1.65 17.72
CA GLN A 403 10.63 -2.73 17.48
C GLN A 403 9.75 -2.43 16.25
N GLN A 404 10.25 -1.64 15.30
CA GLN A 404 9.47 -1.12 14.20
C GLN A 404 9.09 -2.25 13.23
N GLY A 405 7.79 -2.52 13.14
CA GLY A 405 7.25 -3.59 12.30
C GLY A 405 7.28 -4.98 12.93
N PHE A 406 7.70 -5.12 14.19
CA PHE A 406 7.58 -6.38 14.93
C PHE A 406 6.11 -6.66 15.21
N ILE A 407 5.72 -7.93 15.08
CA ILE A 407 4.42 -8.44 15.52
C ILE A 407 4.71 -9.50 16.58
N SER A 408 4.22 -9.31 17.79
CA SER A 408 4.39 -10.25 18.90
C SER A 408 3.04 -10.48 19.55
N LEU A 409 2.46 -11.65 19.32
CA LEU A 409 1.14 -12.01 19.82
C LEU A 409 1.28 -13.00 20.97
N ASP A 410 0.69 -12.64 22.10
CA ASP A 410 0.41 -13.56 23.21
C ASP A 410 -0.90 -14.27 22.90
N CYS A 411 -0.81 -15.53 22.50
CA CYS A 411 -1.97 -16.26 22.03
C CYS A 411 -2.81 -16.74 23.20
N GLY A 412 -4.09 -16.37 23.21
CA GLY A 412 -5.00 -16.69 24.31
C GLY A 412 -5.14 -15.56 25.33
N MET A 413 -4.31 -14.52 25.24
CA MET A 413 -4.50 -13.29 26.00
C MET A 413 -5.86 -12.64 25.63
N PRO A 414 -6.72 -12.30 26.59
CA PRO A 414 -8.01 -11.68 26.33
C PRO A 414 -7.92 -10.29 25.67
N ARG A 415 -8.92 -9.91 24.85
CA ARG A 415 -8.97 -8.60 24.17
C ARG A 415 -8.93 -7.40 25.13
N ASN A 416 -9.43 -7.55 26.35
CA ASN A 416 -9.50 -6.48 27.34
C ASN A 416 -8.20 -6.29 28.14
N GLU A 417 -7.22 -7.17 27.99
CA GLU A 417 -5.91 -7.02 28.61
C GLU A 417 -5.03 -6.11 27.73
N SER A 418 -4.39 -5.10 28.34
CA SER A 418 -3.52 -4.17 27.64
C SER A 418 -2.22 -4.85 27.20
N SER A 419 -1.67 -4.44 26.07
CA SER A 419 -0.31 -4.86 25.65
C SER A 419 0.72 -4.58 26.74
N TYR A 420 1.75 -5.42 26.79
CA TYR A 420 2.78 -5.37 27.83
C TYR A 420 4.16 -5.65 27.26
N THR A 421 5.18 -5.09 27.92
CA THR A 421 6.57 -5.42 27.63
C THR A 421 7.00 -6.62 28.46
N ASP A 422 7.43 -7.71 27.82
CA ASP A 422 7.97 -8.87 28.52
C ASP A 422 9.32 -8.52 29.18
N GLU A 423 9.52 -8.92 30.43
CA GLU A 423 10.69 -8.50 31.22
C GLU A 423 12.00 -9.13 30.74
N TYR A 424 11.94 -10.33 30.14
CA TYR A 424 13.13 -11.06 29.72
C TYR A 424 13.61 -10.59 28.34
N THR A 425 12.68 -10.52 27.39
CA THR A 425 12.99 -10.12 26.02
C THR A 425 13.00 -8.60 25.88
N GLY A 426 12.20 -7.85 26.64
CA GLY A 426 11.96 -6.43 26.40
C GLY A 426 11.04 -6.16 25.20
N LEU A 427 10.42 -7.19 24.62
CA LEU A 427 9.49 -7.07 23.50
C LEU A 427 8.08 -6.72 23.96
N ASN A 428 7.37 -5.91 23.18
CA ASN A 428 5.98 -5.59 23.43
C ASN A 428 5.04 -6.64 22.82
N PHE A 429 4.30 -7.37 23.66
CA PHE A 429 3.31 -8.36 23.27
C PHE A 429 1.88 -7.79 23.35
N SER A 430 1.03 -8.17 22.41
CA SER A 430 -0.39 -7.83 22.39
C SER A 430 -1.26 -9.08 22.28
N SER A 431 -2.55 -8.93 22.64
CA SER A 431 -3.54 -9.99 22.45
C SER A 431 -3.66 -10.39 20.98
N ASP A 432 -3.87 -11.69 20.76
CA ASP A 432 -4.11 -12.28 19.45
C ASP A 432 -5.58 -12.19 18.97
N ALA A 433 -6.50 -11.72 19.83
CA ALA A 433 -7.94 -11.77 19.62
C ALA A 433 -8.46 -10.98 18.41
N ASP A 434 -7.68 -10.03 17.89
CA ASP A 434 -8.02 -9.26 16.68
C ASP A 434 -7.54 -9.92 15.39
N PHE A 435 -6.69 -10.94 15.50
CA PHE A 435 -6.08 -11.63 14.37
C PHE A 435 -6.73 -12.98 14.07
N ILE A 436 -7.56 -13.50 14.99
CA ILE A 436 -8.26 -14.78 14.84
C ILE A 436 -9.69 -14.70 15.37
N SER A 437 -10.62 -15.34 14.68
CA SER A 437 -12.06 -15.25 14.97
C SER A 437 -12.62 -16.40 15.82
N SER A 438 -11.81 -17.41 16.12
CA SER A 438 -12.21 -18.65 16.80
C SER A 438 -11.19 -19.04 17.89
N GLY A 439 -11.52 -20.11 18.63
CA GLY A 439 -10.66 -20.67 19.67
C GLY A 439 -10.93 -20.10 21.06
N GLU A 440 -10.48 -20.86 22.05
CA GLU A 440 -10.66 -20.59 23.48
C GLU A 440 -9.28 -20.37 24.13
N SER A 441 -9.26 -19.65 25.24
CA SER A 441 -8.03 -19.38 25.99
C SER A 441 -7.79 -20.45 27.05
N GLY A 442 -6.56 -20.93 27.16
CA GLY A 442 -6.09 -21.86 28.18
C GLY A 442 -4.85 -21.30 28.90
N THR A 443 -4.54 -21.89 30.04
CA THR A 443 -3.35 -21.57 30.83
C THR A 443 -2.63 -22.86 31.18
N ILE A 444 -1.31 -22.85 31.05
CA ILE A 444 -0.47 -24.01 31.39
C ILE A 444 -0.55 -24.30 32.90
N LYS A 445 -0.38 -25.56 33.29
CA LYS A 445 -0.53 -26.00 34.69
C LYS A 445 0.78 -26.31 35.41
N THR A 446 1.84 -26.57 34.66
CA THR A 446 3.15 -26.88 35.22
C THR A 446 3.98 -25.61 35.35
N GLU A 447 4.49 -25.34 36.55
CA GLU A 447 5.48 -24.29 36.84
C GLU A 447 6.92 -24.84 36.87
N ASP A 448 7.11 -26.16 36.76
CA ASP A 448 8.41 -26.81 36.81
C ASP A 448 9.21 -26.50 35.52
N PRO A 449 10.34 -25.78 35.60
CA PRO A 449 10.99 -25.17 34.44
C PRO A 449 11.68 -26.15 33.49
N GLY A 450 12.01 -27.37 33.92
CA GLY A 450 12.85 -28.32 33.19
C GLY A 450 14.00 -27.71 32.39
N TYR A 451 14.41 -28.40 31.32
CA TYR A 451 15.50 -27.97 30.43
C TYR A 451 14.92 -27.18 29.24
N GLY A 452 15.52 -26.04 28.86
CA GLY A 452 15.19 -25.31 27.62
C GLY A 452 14.93 -23.81 27.77
N VAL A 453 14.19 -23.23 26.81
CA VAL A 453 13.85 -21.79 26.76
C VAL A 453 13.07 -21.38 28.02
N LYS A 454 13.47 -20.26 28.63
CA LYS A 454 12.77 -19.69 29.79
C LYS A 454 11.29 -19.45 29.45
N TYR A 455 10.40 -19.89 30.36
CA TYR A 455 8.96 -19.62 30.29
C TYR A 455 8.69 -18.13 30.52
N ILE A 456 8.86 -17.34 29.47
CA ILE A 456 8.49 -15.93 29.44
C ILE A 456 6.96 -15.79 29.49
N LYS A 457 6.47 -14.62 29.92
CA LYS A 457 5.03 -14.39 30.12
C LYS A 457 4.15 -14.86 28.93
N PRO A 458 4.48 -14.57 27.65
CA PRO A 458 3.63 -14.94 26.53
C PRO A 458 3.52 -16.44 26.26
N TYR A 459 4.28 -17.29 26.96
CA TYR A 459 4.19 -18.75 26.79
C TYR A 459 3.27 -19.40 27.83
N LYS A 460 2.84 -18.66 28.86
CA LYS A 460 2.03 -19.19 29.96
C LYS A 460 0.55 -19.30 29.64
N GLN A 461 0.06 -18.47 28.72
CA GLN A 461 -1.26 -18.58 28.14
C GLN A 461 -1.16 -19.17 26.73
N LEU A 462 -2.26 -19.77 26.28
CA LEU A 462 -2.36 -20.32 24.93
C LEU A 462 -3.79 -20.17 24.40
N ARG A 463 -3.93 -20.15 23.08
CA ARG A 463 -5.22 -20.32 22.41
C ARG A 463 -5.33 -21.74 21.87
N TYR A 464 -6.44 -22.41 22.12
CA TYR A 464 -6.73 -23.74 21.60
C TYR A 464 -8.04 -23.80 20.80
N PHE A 465 -8.17 -24.78 19.91
CA PHE A 465 -9.24 -24.81 18.90
C PHE A 465 -10.00 -26.15 18.93
N PRO A 466 -10.98 -26.30 19.86
CA PRO A 466 -11.75 -27.55 19.95
C PRO A 466 -12.62 -27.77 18.70
N GLU A 467 -13.16 -26.66 18.18
CA GLU A 467 -14.04 -26.58 17.01
C GLU A 467 -13.30 -26.13 15.75
N GLY A 468 -13.83 -26.55 14.60
CA GLY A 468 -13.28 -26.21 13.29
C GLY A 468 -12.07 -27.06 12.89
N THR A 469 -11.97 -27.37 11.59
CA THR A 469 -10.88 -28.18 11.04
C THR A 469 -9.63 -27.34 10.75
N ARG A 470 -9.80 -26.08 10.36
CA ARG A 470 -8.74 -25.13 10.00
C ARG A 470 -9.02 -23.81 10.69
N ASN A 471 -8.08 -23.34 11.51
CA ASN A 471 -8.19 -22.09 12.25
C ASN A 471 -6.99 -21.21 11.90
N CYS A 472 -7.24 -19.98 11.46
CA CYS A 472 -6.21 -19.16 10.82
C CYS A 472 -6.09 -17.78 11.44
N TYR A 473 -4.87 -17.39 11.78
CA TYR A 473 -4.51 -16.01 12.04
C TYR A 473 -4.42 -15.26 10.72
N ASN A 474 -5.03 -14.08 10.62
CA ASN A 474 -4.90 -13.19 9.48
C ASN A 474 -4.04 -11.99 9.88
N LEU A 475 -2.78 -11.98 9.43
CA LEU A 475 -1.80 -10.97 9.80
C LEU A 475 -1.63 -9.95 8.67
N THR A 476 -1.42 -8.68 9.02
CA THR A 476 -1.05 -7.65 8.04
C THR A 476 0.47 -7.53 7.98
N VAL A 477 1.04 -7.72 6.78
CA VAL A 477 2.49 -7.74 6.54
C VAL A 477 2.86 -6.89 5.33
N MET A 478 4.14 -6.57 5.17
CA MET A 478 4.64 -5.90 3.98
C MET A 478 4.96 -6.93 2.89
N GLN A 479 4.30 -6.80 1.74
CA GLN A 479 4.61 -7.62 0.57
C GLN A 479 6.05 -7.39 0.12
N GLY A 480 6.78 -8.48 -0.16
CA GLY A 480 8.15 -8.42 -0.66
C GLY A 480 9.24 -8.30 0.42
N THR A 481 8.87 -8.14 1.69
CA THR A 481 9.81 -8.13 2.81
C THR A 481 10.03 -9.54 3.35
N HIS A 482 11.26 -9.92 3.66
CA HIS A 482 11.53 -11.18 4.37
C HIS A 482 11.09 -11.06 5.82
N TYR A 483 10.34 -12.03 6.32
CA TYR A 483 9.98 -12.14 7.72
C TYR A 483 10.56 -13.43 8.31
N LEU A 484 11.26 -13.31 9.44
CA LEU A 484 11.40 -14.42 10.37
C LEU A 484 10.06 -14.58 11.09
N ILE A 485 9.43 -15.73 10.92
CA ILE A 485 8.13 -16.08 11.49
C ILE A 485 8.36 -17.24 12.45
N ARG A 486 7.96 -17.06 13.70
CA ARG A 486 8.10 -18.05 14.77
C ARG A 486 6.74 -18.35 15.39
N ALA A 487 6.38 -19.62 15.43
CA ALA A 487 5.20 -20.13 16.13
C ALA A 487 5.64 -21.00 17.31
N VAL A 488 5.14 -20.67 18.51
CA VAL A 488 5.51 -21.33 19.76
C VAL A 488 4.35 -22.17 20.28
N PHE A 489 4.62 -23.42 20.62
CA PHE A 489 3.63 -24.40 21.07
C PHE A 489 4.06 -25.00 22.39
N LEU A 490 3.48 -24.55 23.50
CA LEU A 490 3.75 -25.09 24.82
C LEU A 490 2.47 -25.68 25.43
N TYR A 491 2.39 -27.02 25.49
CA TYR A 491 1.18 -27.71 25.92
C TYR A 491 1.02 -27.69 27.44
N ALA A 492 2.05 -28.15 28.16
CA ALA A 492 2.14 -28.18 29.63
C ALA A 492 0.81 -28.55 30.33
N ASN A 493 0.11 -29.54 29.76
CA ASN A 493 -1.14 -30.12 30.25
C ASN A 493 -2.23 -29.10 30.60
N TYR A 494 -2.42 -28.06 29.80
CA TYR A 494 -3.44 -27.02 30.05
C TYR A 494 -4.88 -27.56 30.18
N ASP A 495 -5.19 -28.72 29.58
CA ASP A 495 -6.53 -29.29 29.45
C ASP A 495 -6.82 -30.50 30.38
N ASP A 496 -5.89 -30.89 31.27
CA ASP A 496 -5.97 -32.10 32.12
C ASP A 496 -6.10 -33.45 31.38
N LEU A 497 -5.95 -33.49 30.06
CA LEU A 497 -6.13 -34.72 29.30
C LEU A 497 -4.86 -35.59 29.25
N GLN A 498 -3.70 -35.02 29.59
CA GLN A 498 -2.37 -35.64 29.42
C GLN A 498 -2.14 -36.21 28.01
N LYS A 499 -2.84 -35.65 27.02
CA LYS A 499 -2.85 -36.16 25.65
C LYS A 499 -2.12 -35.18 24.76
N LYS A 500 -0.83 -35.42 24.57
CA LYS A 500 0.02 -34.55 23.76
C LYS A 500 -0.56 -34.40 22.33
N PRO A 501 -0.80 -33.17 21.86
CA PRO A 501 -1.52 -32.94 20.62
C PRO A 501 -0.68 -33.19 19.35
N ILE A 502 -1.37 -33.60 18.29
CA ILE A 502 -0.86 -33.70 16.92
C ILE A 502 -1.78 -32.89 15.99
N PHE A 503 -1.20 -32.00 15.19
CA PHE A 503 -1.90 -31.20 14.19
C PHE A 503 -0.90 -30.60 13.19
N ASP A 504 -1.41 -30.05 12.09
CA ASP A 504 -0.57 -29.44 11.06
C ASP A 504 -0.59 -27.92 11.16
N LEU A 505 0.53 -27.30 10.80
CA LEU A 505 0.74 -25.87 10.67
C LEU A 505 0.94 -25.54 9.19
N HIS A 506 0.15 -24.59 8.69
CA HIS A 506 0.19 -24.12 7.32
C HIS A 506 0.54 -22.63 7.24
N LEU A 507 1.26 -22.26 6.19
CA LEU A 507 1.53 -20.87 5.81
C LEU A 507 0.74 -20.56 4.54
N GLY A 508 -0.28 -19.72 4.67
CA GLY A 508 -1.30 -19.54 3.64
C GLY A 508 -2.01 -20.86 3.35
N PRO A 509 -2.08 -21.30 2.08
CA PRO A 509 -2.63 -22.60 1.71
C PRO A 509 -1.59 -23.74 1.78
N ASN A 510 -0.32 -23.44 2.00
CA ASN A 510 0.77 -24.41 1.90
C ASN A 510 1.09 -25.06 3.24
N PHE A 511 1.45 -26.35 3.18
CA PHE A 511 1.94 -27.08 4.35
C PHE A 511 3.30 -26.53 4.82
N TRP A 512 3.43 -26.29 6.12
CA TRP A 512 4.67 -25.85 6.74
C TRP A 512 5.29 -26.94 7.64
N ALA A 513 4.56 -27.44 8.64
CA ALA A 513 5.07 -28.44 9.55
C ALA A 513 3.95 -29.24 10.22
N THR A 514 4.23 -30.48 10.62
CA THR A 514 3.40 -31.19 11.59
C THR A 514 3.93 -30.92 12.99
N ILE A 515 3.05 -30.42 13.86
CA ILE A 515 3.28 -30.29 15.29
C ILE A 515 2.91 -31.63 15.92
N ASN A 516 3.91 -32.41 16.31
CA ASN A 516 3.72 -33.69 16.96
C ASN A 516 4.43 -33.69 18.31
N LEU A 517 3.66 -33.46 19.38
CA LEU A 517 4.21 -33.46 20.74
C LEU A 517 4.30 -34.87 21.36
N GLN A 518 3.76 -35.92 20.71
CA GLN A 518 3.85 -37.30 21.21
C GLN A 518 5.22 -37.92 20.97
N ASP A 519 5.92 -37.48 19.93
CA ASP A 519 7.23 -38.00 19.54
C ASP A 519 8.36 -37.20 20.19
N MET A 520 8.75 -37.61 21.40
CA MET A 520 9.76 -36.93 22.22
C MET A 520 11.20 -37.10 21.67
N PHE A 521 11.43 -38.02 20.72
CA PHE A 521 12.76 -38.39 20.22
C PHE A 521 12.92 -38.27 18.68
N GLY A 522 11.84 -38.11 17.92
CA GLY A 522 11.93 -38.07 16.46
C GLY A 522 12.37 -36.74 15.85
N ASN A 523 12.37 -35.64 16.62
CA ASN A 523 12.79 -34.31 16.18
C ASN A 523 13.90 -33.76 17.07
N ILE A 524 15.11 -34.31 16.94
CA ILE A 524 16.28 -34.01 17.80
C ILE A 524 16.85 -32.60 17.54
N GLU A 525 16.28 -31.84 16.60
CA GLU A 525 16.84 -30.58 16.08
C GLU A 525 15.96 -29.36 16.28
N ARG A 526 14.76 -29.53 16.86
CA ARG A 526 13.94 -28.38 17.21
C ARG A 526 14.49 -27.77 18.48
N ILE A 527 14.37 -26.44 18.62
CA ILE A 527 14.50 -25.79 19.93
C ILE A 527 13.39 -26.37 20.81
N SER A 528 13.76 -27.37 21.61
CA SER A 528 12.82 -28.18 22.37
C SER A 528 12.48 -27.46 23.66
N LEU A 529 11.19 -27.24 23.88
CA LEU A 529 10.66 -26.83 25.17
C LEU A 529 10.26 -28.11 25.89
N GLN A 530 10.43 -28.18 27.21
CA GLN A 530 9.79 -29.25 27.96
C GLN A 530 8.26 -29.19 27.73
N ASP A 531 7.70 -30.26 27.16
CA ASP A 531 6.30 -30.33 26.72
C ASP A 531 5.87 -29.29 25.66
N GLY A 532 6.80 -28.87 24.80
CA GLY A 532 6.50 -27.97 23.69
C GLY A 532 7.50 -28.02 22.52
N THR A 533 7.25 -27.19 21.51
CA THR A 533 8.10 -27.06 20.33
C THR A 533 8.01 -25.64 19.77
N ILE A 534 9.04 -25.22 19.06
CA ILE A 534 9.07 -23.98 18.27
C ILE A 534 9.23 -24.35 16.80
N GLU A 535 8.46 -23.70 15.92
CA GLU A 535 8.68 -23.73 14.47
C GLU A 535 9.09 -22.33 14.00
N GLU A 536 10.14 -22.25 13.19
CA GLU A 536 10.60 -20.99 12.61
C GLU A 536 10.79 -21.14 11.09
N ILE A 537 10.37 -20.12 10.35
CA ILE A 537 10.55 -20.02 8.90
C ILE A 537 10.87 -18.59 8.51
N ILE A 538 11.79 -18.42 7.57
CA ILE A 538 12.01 -17.15 6.88
C ILE A 538 11.24 -17.20 5.56
N HIS A 539 10.25 -16.31 5.42
CA HIS A 539 9.35 -16.26 4.28
C HIS A 539 9.18 -14.83 3.77
N MET A 540 9.07 -14.68 2.45
CA MET A 540 8.71 -13.42 1.80
C MET A 540 7.24 -13.48 1.34
N PRO A 541 6.31 -12.77 2.01
CA PRO A 541 4.90 -12.76 1.64
C PRO A 541 4.67 -12.20 0.23
N LYS A 542 3.80 -12.87 -0.54
CA LYS A 542 3.38 -12.44 -1.88
C LYS A 542 2.21 -11.44 -1.86
N SER A 543 1.63 -11.19 -0.70
CA SER A 543 0.50 -10.28 -0.46
C SER A 543 0.75 -9.45 0.81
N ASN A 544 -0.08 -8.43 1.04
CA ASN A 544 -0.05 -7.62 2.27
C ASN A 544 -0.77 -8.31 3.44
N THR A 545 -1.24 -9.53 3.24
CA THR A 545 -1.87 -10.38 4.24
C THR A 545 -1.15 -11.71 4.27
N LEU A 546 -0.95 -12.26 5.47
CA LEU A 546 -0.36 -13.57 5.67
C LEU A 546 -1.25 -14.38 6.60
N ASP A 547 -1.69 -15.54 6.12
CA ASP A 547 -2.46 -16.45 6.94
C ASP A 547 -1.54 -17.50 7.59
N ILE A 548 -1.67 -17.71 8.90
CA ILE A 548 -0.99 -18.80 9.61
C ILE A 548 -2.07 -19.70 10.22
N CYS A 549 -2.16 -20.93 9.70
CA CYS A 549 -3.30 -21.79 9.97
C CYS A 549 -2.91 -23.05 10.73
N LEU A 550 -3.65 -23.35 11.79
CA LEU A 550 -3.60 -24.60 12.54
C LEU A 550 -4.69 -25.53 12.04
N VAL A 551 -4.31 -26.73 11.63
CA VAL A 551 -5.18 -27.70 10.98
C VAL A 551 -5.27 -28.98 11.79
N LYS A 552 -6.48 -29.32 12.21
CA LYS A 552 -6.80 -30.53 12.97
C LYS A 552 -6.74 -31.75 12.05
N THR A 553 -5.76 -32.62 12.25
CA THR A 553 -5.56 -33.86 11.45
C THR A 553 -6.08 -35.12 12.15
N GLY A 554 -6.35 -35.05 13.45
CA GLY A 554 -6.77 -36.19 14.25
C GLY A 554 -7.75 -35.83 15.37
N THR A 555 -7.67 -36.59 16.46
CA THR A 555 -8.57 -36.44 17.62
C THR A 555 -8.07 -35.45 18.67
N THR A 556 -6.88 -34.90 18.49
CA THR A 556 -6.26 -33.92 19.39
C THR A 556 -6.61 -32.49 18.99
N THR A 557 -6.55 -31.58 19.95
CA THR A 557 -6.92 -30.17 19.78
C THR A 557 -5.70 -29.34 19.37
N PRO A 558 -5.74 -28.64 18.22
CA PRO A 558 -4.69 -27.68 17.87
C PRO A 558 -4.65 -26.52 18.86
N PHE A 559 -3.46 -26.00 19.11
CA PHE A 559 -3.25 -24.87 20.02
C PHE A 559 -2.00 -24.08 19.64
N ILE A 560 -1.81 -22.88 20.19
CA ILE A 560 -0.62 -22.03 20.01
C ILE A 560 -0.45 -21.11 21.22
N SER A 561 0.79 -20.90 21.64
CA SER A 561 1.14 -20.08 22.81
C SER A 561 1.58 -18.67 22.41
N ALA A 562 2.41 -18.55 21.38
CA ALA A 562 2.84 -17.25 20.86
C ALA A 562 3.07 -17.28 19.35
N LEU A 563 2.88 -16.12 18.72
CA LEU A 563 3.15 -15.90 17.30
C LEU A 563 3.97 -14.62 17.10
N GLU A 564 5.16 -14.78 16.54
CA GLU A 564 6.18 -13.73 16.49
C GLU A 564 6.66 -13.53 15.04
N LEU A 565 6.62 -12.30 14.53
CA LEU A 565 7.13 -11.94 13.20
C LEU A 565 8.15 -10.80 13.32
N ARG A 566 9.29 -10.97 12.66
CA ARG A 566 10.39 -10.00 12.62
C ARG A 566 10.70 -9.67 11.16
N PRO A 567 10.53 -8.42 10.71
CA PRO A 567 10.99 -8.02 9.39
C PRO A 567 12.53 -8.10 9.36
N LEU A 568 13.06 -8.72 8.34
CA LEU A 568 14.50 -8.84 8.08
C LEU A 568 14.91 -7.91 6.95
N ARG A 569 16.21 -7.64 6.84
CA ARG A 569 16.78 -6.81 5.78
C ARG A 569 16.70 -7.50 4.43
N ASP A 570 16.45 -6.73 3.38
CA ASP A 570 16.30 -7.24 2.00
C ASP A 570 17.57 -7.92 1.45
N ASP A 571 18.75 -7.59 1.99
CA ASP A 571 20.05 -8.13 1.59
C ASP A 571 20.49 -9.38 2.35
N THR A 572 19.67 -9.87 3.29
CA THR A 572 19.93 -11.11 4.06
C THR A 572 18.98 -12.23 3.66
N TYR A 573 19.40 -13.48 3.90
CA TYR A 573 18.61 -14.69 3.68
C TYR A 573 17.98 -14.83 2.28
N THR A 574 18.60 -14.25 1.25
CA THR A 574 18.04 -14.23 -0.12
C THR A 574 17.92 -15.64 -0.70
N THR A 575 16.71 -16.07 -1.05
CA THR A 575 16.46 -17.33 -1.75
C THR A 575 16.04 -17.09 -3.20
N THR A 576 16.47 -17.98 -4.11
CA THR A 576 16.00 -17.95 -5.51
C THR A 576 14.63 -18.63 -5.67
N THR A 577 14.36 -19.65 -4.85
CA THR A 577 13.08 -20.36 -4.74
C THR A 577 12.86 -20.84 -3.31
N GLY A 578 11.60 -21.03 -2.90
CA GLY A 578 11.26 -21.58 -1.58
C GLY A 578 11.49 -20.62 -0.41
N SER A 579 11.08 -21.07 0.78
CA SER A 579 11.22 -20.38 2.06
C SER A 579 12.17 -21.17 2.97
N LEU A 580 12.91 -20.49 3.85
CA LEU A 580 13.93 -21.15 4.67
C LEU A 580 13.32 -21.60 5.99
N LYS A 581 13.06 -22.90 6.13
CA LYS A 581 12.62 -23.50 7.39
C LYS A 581 13.84 -23.73 8.27
N LEU A 582 13.82 -23.22 9.49
CA LEU A 582 14.95 -23.39 10.41
C LEU A 582 15.10 -24.86 10.79
N ILE A 583 16.33 -25.37 10.69
CA ILE A 583 16.76 -26.67 11.20
C ILE A 583 17.52 -26.45 12.50
N ALA A 584 18.59 -25.64 12.46
CA ALA A 584 19.39 -25.34 13.62
C ALA A 584 19.95 -23.91 13.52
N ARG A 585 20.04 -23.21 14.66
CA ARG A 585 20.73 -21.93 14.77
C ARG A 585 21.55 -21.96 16.05
N SER A 586 22.88 -22.03 15.90
CA SER A 586 23.76 -22.26 17.03
C SER A 586 24.99 -21.37 17.01
N TYR A 587 25.44 -20.98 18.19
CA TYR A 587 26.77 -20.42 18.41
C TYR A 587 27.59 -21.33 19.32
N PHE A 588 28.91 -21.24 19.22
CA PHE A 588 29.81 -22.18 19.88
C PHE A 588 30.50 -21.55 21.09
N SER A 589 30.26 -22.09 22.28
CA SER A 589 30.81 -21.62 23.56
C SER A 589 31.03 -22.78 24.53
N ASN A 590 31.91 -22.64 25.52
CA ASN A 590 32.24 -23.67 26.52
C ASN A 590 31.14 -23.95 27.57
N TYR A 591 29.88 -23.62 27.30
CA TYR A 591 28.76 -23.86 28.21
C TYR A 591 27.88 -24.96 27.63
N ASP A 592 27.43 -25.89 28.48
CA ASP A 592 26.46 -26.91 28.10
C ASP A 592 25.04 -26.35 28.22
N PHE A 593 24.20 -26.59 27.21
CA PHE A 593 22.78 -26.25 27.17
C PHE A 593 22.04 -26.75 28.43
N PHE A 594 22.40 -27.92 28.95
CA PHE A 594 21.77 -28.49 30.14
C PHE A 594 22.16 -27.79 31.45
N SER A 595 23.19 -26.94 31.43
CA SER A 595 23.77 -26.32 32.62
C SER A 595 23.32 -24.87 32.88
N ASN A 596 22.86 -24.13 31.86
CA ASN A 596 22.36 -22.77 32.03
C ASN A 596 21.34 -22.35 30.95
N PRO A 597 20.03 -22.25 31.26
CA PRO A 597 19.01 -21.75 30.32
C PRO A 597 19.16 -20.25 29.96
N GLU A 598 20.05 -19.50 30.61
CA GLU A 598 20.48 -18.15 30.16
C GLU A 598 21.45 -18.20 28.96
N SER A 599 21.72 -19.39 28.41
CA SER A 599 22.59 -19.55 27.24
C SER A 599 21.94 -19.11 25.92
N ILE A 600 20.62 -18.94 25.89
CA ILE A 600 19.88 -18.52 24.70
C ILE A 600 20.02 -17.02 24.48
N ILE A 601 20.57 -16.65 23.32
CA ILE A 601 20.73 -15.26 22.92
C ILE A 601 19.61 -14.90 21.95
N ARG A 602 18.88 -13.81 22.26
CA ARG A 602 17.83 -13.21 21.43
C ARG A 602 17.72 -11.72 21.74
N TYR A 603 16.63 -11.06 21.35
CA TYR A 603 16.42 -9.64 21.69
C TYR A 603 16.45 -9.42 23.23
N PRO A 604 17.12 -8.37 23.74
CA PRO A 604 17.69 -7.22 23.01
C PRO A 604 19.12 -7.40 22.47
N ASP A 605 19.81 -8.50 22.79
CA ASP A 605 21.19 -8.74 22.32
C ASP A 605 21.25 -9.00 20.81
N ASP A 606 20.23 -9.65 20.26
CA ASP A 606 20.00 -9.74 18.82
C ASP A 606 18.86 -8.82 18.39
N VAL A 607 19.21 -7.78 17.62
CA VAL A 607 18.28 -6.77 17.10
C VAL A 607 17.20 -7.35 16.18
N HIS A 608 17.45 -8.51 15.56
CA HIS A 608 16.49 -9.22 14.70
C HIS A 608 15.70 -10.29 15.46
N ASP A 609 15.89 -10.40 16.79
CA ASP A 609 15.26 -11.38 17.67
C ASP A 609 15.38 -12.83 17.16
N ARG A 610 16.50 -13.16 16.52
CA ARG A 610 16.85 -14.55 16.21
C ARG A 610 17.12 -15.29 17.52
N LEU A 611 16.55 -16.48 17.65
CA LEU A 611 16.78 -17.34 18.80
C LEU A 611 18.02 -18.19 18.53
N TRP A 612 19.13 -17.86 19.19
CA TRP A 612 20.40 -18.58 19.07
C TRP A 612 20.59 -19.52 20.23
N ASP A 613 20.85 -20.78 19.90
CA ASP A 613 21.16 -21.81 20.88
C ASP A 613 22.67 -21.99 21.06
N VAL A 614 23.10 -22.46 22.23
CA VAL A 614 24.50 -22.83 22.45
C VAL A 614 24.68 -24.29 22.09
N TYR A 615 25.71 -24.60 21.29
CA TYR A 615 26.11 -25.97 21.03
C TYR A 615 27.61 -26.13 21.27
N PHE A 616 28.00 -27.20 21.95
CA PHE A 616 29.40 -27.50 22.19
C PHE A 616 29.65 -28.99 22.35
N ASN A 617 30.69 -29.49 21.69
CA ASN A 617 31.15 -30.86 21.81
C ASN A 617 32.52 -30.87 22.51
N ASP A 618 32.51 -31.14 23.83
CA ASP A 618 33.72 -31.15 24.69
C ASP A 618 34.77 -32.19 24.28
N ASP A 619 34.34 -33.26 23.60
CA ASP A 619 35.23 -34.32 23.13
C ASP A 619 36.02 -33.89 21.88
N GLU A 620 35.38 -33.12 20.98
CA GLU A 620 35.94 -32.73 19.69
C GLU A 620 36.53 -31.31 19.67
N TRP A 621 36.08 -30.40 20.52
CA TRP A 621 36.39 -28.96 20.40
C TRP A 621 36.96 -28.31 21.67
N ILE A 622 37.56 -27.13 21.47
CA ILE A 622 37.99 -26.18 22.50
C ILE A 622 37.32 -24.85 22.18
N ALA A 623 36.67 -24.23 23.17
CA ALA A 623 36.06 -22.92 23.01
C ALA A 623 37.07 -21.81 23.30
N ILE A 624 37.01 -20.75 22.50
CA ILE A 624 37.80 -19.53 22.62
C ILE A 624 36.86 -18.33 22.66
N ASN A 625 37.26 -17.29 23.38
CA ASN A 625 36.48 -16.05 23.49
C ASN A 625 37.42 -14.84 23.47
N THR A 626 36.83 -13.67 23.23
CA THR A 626 37.54 -12.39 23.30
C THR A 626 36.69 -11.32 23.97
N THR A 627 37.34 -10.37 24.63
CA THR A 627 36.71 -9.15 25.13
C THR A 627 36.87 -7.98 24.16
N THR A 628 37.68 -8.15 23.10
CA THR A 628 37.86 -7.13 22.07
C THR A 628 36.60 -7.09 21.20
N PRO A 629 35.99 -5.90 21.00
CA PRO A 629 34.80 -5.78 20.17
C PRO A 629 35.08 -6.24 18.74
N VAL A 630 34.20 -7.08 18.19
CA VAL A 630 34.26 -7.52 16.79
C VAL A 630 33.45 -6.54 15.95
N ASN A 631 34.01 -6.01 14.88
CA ASN A 631 33.28 -5.12 13.99
C ASN A 631 32.23 -5.89 13.18
N THR A 632 30.95 -5.59 13.40
CA THR A 632 29.81 -6.18 12.69
C THR A 632 29.15 -5.22 11.69
N THR A 633 29.59 -3.96 11.58
CA THR A 633 28.89 -2.94 10.78
C THR A 633 28.93 -3.19 9.27
N ALA A 634 29.93 -3.94 8.81
CA ALA A 634 30.08 -4.30 7.41
C ALA A 634 29.27 -5.57 7.04
N ASN A 635 28.77 -6.30 8.04
CA ASN A 635 28.05 -7.55 7.85
C ASN A 635 26.54 -7.28 7.82
N ALA A 636 25.85 -7.71 6.76
CA ALA A 636 24.42 -7.47 6.59
C ALA A 636 23.53 -8.20 7.62
N PHE A 637 24.03 -9.23 8.29
CA PHE A 637 23.30 -10.06 9.25
C PHE A 637 23.26 -9.47 10.67
N ASP A 638 23.90 -8.32 10.94
CA ASP A 638 23.90 -7.63 12.23
C ASP A 638 24.08 -8.59 13.43
N LEU A 639 25.17 -9.37 13.42
CA LEU A 639 25.40 -10.43 14.40
C LEU A 639 25.63 -9.87 15.82
N PRO A 640 25.05 -10.46 16.88
CA PRO A 640 25.26 -10.05 18.27
C PRO A 640 26.72 -10.17 18.71
N GLN A 641 27.22 -9.19 19.49
CA GLN A 641 28.55 -9.27 20.10
C GLN A 641 28.70 -10.49 21.01
N ALA A 642 27.65 -10.85 21.75
CA ALA A 642 27.62 -12.01 22.64
C ALA A 642 27.84 -13.36 21.93
N ILE A 643 27.67 -13.38 20.60
CA ILE A 643 27.84 -14.54 19.73
C ILE A 643 29.19 -14.47 19.02
N ILE A 644 29.42 -13.40 18.25
CA ILE A 644 30.57 -13.36 17.34
C ILE A 644 31.92 -13.23 18.08
N SER A 645 31.91 -12.82 19.35
CA SER A 645 33.09 -12.79 20.22
C SER A 645 33.53 -14.17 20.74
N LYS A 646 32.80 -15.23 20.39
CA LYS A 646 33.08 -16.62 20.78
C LYS A 646 33.28 -17.47 19.53
N ALA A 647 34.13 -18.50 19.65
CA ALA A 647 34.32 -19.50 18.60
C ALA A 647 34.75 -20.84 19.18
N SER A 648 34.61 -21.89 18.38
CA SER A 648 35.17 -23.21 18.65
C SER A 648 36.32 -23.53 17.68
N ILE A 649 37.31 -24.26 18.18
CA ILE A 649 38.44 -24.82 17.41
C ILE A 649 38.56 -26.32 17.70
N PRO A 650 39.06 -27.15 16.78
CA PRO A 650 39.18 -28.59 17.00
C PRO A 650 40.26 -28.96 18.01
N LYS A 651 40.02 -30.04 18.76
CA LYS A 651 40.90 -30.58 19.80
C LYS A 651 41.93 -31.52 19.17
N GLY A 652 43.20 -31.11 19.23
CA GLY A 652 44.32 -31.90 18.70
C GLY A 652 44.89 -31.33 17.39
N ALA A 653 46.21 -31.45 17.24
CA ALA A 653 46.93 -30.87 16.12
C ALA A 653 46.54 -31.53 14.79
N GLY A 654 46.15 -30.72 13.80
CA GLY A 654 45.81 -31.19 12.45
C GLY A 654 44.43 -31.80 12.29
N LYS A 655 43.57 -31.72 13.31
CA LYS A 655 42.16 -32.13 13.24
C LYS A 655 41.31 -31.09 12.51
N SER A 656 40.26 -31.56 11.85
CA SER A 656 39.23 -30.72 11.23
C SER A 656 38.16 -30.35 12.25
N TRP A 657 37.53 -29.19 12.09
CA TRP A 657 36.32 -28.85 12.81
C TRP A 657 35.14 -29.49 12.09
N ASN A 658 34.28 -30.25 12.78
CA ASN A 658 33.22 -31.05 12.17
C ASN A 658 31.88 -30.82 12.87
N ASN A 659 30.82 -30.56 12.11
CA ASN A 659 29.46 -30.50 12.64
C ASN A 659 28.52 -31.33 11.77
N PHE A 660 27.54 -31.99 12.38
CA PHE A 660 26.56 -32.78 11.66
C PHE A 660 25.16 -32.54 12.21
N TRP A 661 24.18 -32.71 11.33
CA TRP A 661 22.76 -32.65 11.65
C TRP A 661 22.02 -33.69 10.82
N LEU A 662 20.91 -34.16 11.35
CA LEU A 662 19.98 -35.08 10.75
C LEU A 662 19.00 -34.35 9.81
N MET A 663 18.44 -35.07 8.87
CA MET A 663 17.44 -34.53 7.95
C MET A 663 16.21 -35.43 7.93
N GLN A 664 15.03 -34.81 8.00
CA GLN A 664 13.77 -35.54 7.95
C GLN A 664 13.21 -35.75 6.55
N ASN A 665 13.80 -35.14 5.50
CA ASN A 665 13.44 -35.31 4.08
C ASN A 665 14.55 -34.80 3.12
N THR A 666 14.51 -35.21 1.85
CA THR A 666 15.52 -34.96 0.79
C THR A 666 15.49 -33.55 0.16
N ASP A 667 15.31 -32.52 0.98
CA ASP A 667 15.20 -31.13 0.52
C ASP A 667 16.57 -30.47 0.35
N ASP A 668 16.61 -29.34 -0.38
CA ASP A 668 17.81 -28.51 -0.48
C ASP A 668 18.12 -27.87 0.88
N VAL A 669 19.40 -27.75 1.22
CA VAL A 669 19.87 -27.17 2.49
C VAL A 669 20.60 -25.86 2.22
N HIS A 670 20.35 -24.85 3.04
CA HIS A 670 21.08 -23.60 3.03
C HIS A 670 21.74 -23.41 4.39
N VAL A 671 23.06 -23.17 4.37
CA VAL A 671 23.84 -22.96 5.59
C VAL A 671 24.47 -21.57 5.56
N TYR A 672 24.43 -20.86 6.67
CA TYR A 672 25.14 -19.60 6.86
C TYR A 672 26.19 -19.82 7.94
N LEU A 673 27.46 -19.70 7.56
CA LEU A 673 28.57 -19.80 8.49
C LEU A 673 29.04 -18.40 8.85
N HIS A 674 29.09 -18.11 10.14
CA HIS A 674 29.51 -16.83 10.65
C HIS A 674 30.92 -16.94 11.24
N PHE A 675 31.80 -16.06 10.77
CA PHE A 675 33.21 -16.09 11.11
C PHE A 675 33.71 -14.72 11.57
N ALA A 676 34.63 -14.74 12.52
CA ALA A 676 35.53 -13.64 12.84
C ALA A 676 36.81 -14.24 13.45
N GLU A 677 37.98 -13.75 13.05
CA GLU A 677 39.21 -14.09 13.77
C GLU A 677 39.25 -13.27 15.06
N ILE A 678 39.01 -13.94 16.18
CA ILE A 678 38.89 -13.31 17.50
C ILE A 678 40.18 -13.36 18.32
N GLN A 679 41.22 -14.01 17.81
CA GLN A 679 42.56 -14.03 18.40
C GLN A 679 43.46 -13.05 17.65
N ALA A 680 44.19 -12.21 18.38
CA ALA A 680 45.19 -11.35 17.77
C ALA A 680 46.35 -12.22 17.23
N LEU A 681 46.50 -12.25 15.90
CA LEU A 681 47.45 -13.12 15.22
C LEU A 681 48.87 -12.52 15.25
N LYS A 682 49.88 -13.34 15.53
CA LYS A 682 51.27 -12.94 15.34
C LYS A 682 51.61 -12.92 13.85
N PRO A 683 52.68 -12.24 13.41
CA PRO A 683 53.09 -12.26 12.00
C PRO A 683 53.41 -13.65 11.43
N SER A 684 53.70 -14.64 12.29
CA SER A 684 53.89 -16.05 11.92
C SER A 684 52.60 -16.86 11.84
N ASP A 685 51.50 -16.30 12.35
CA ASP A 685 50.25 -17.00 12.55
C ASP A 685 49.32 -16.70 11.37
N SER A 686 48.71 -17.74 10.82
CA SER A 686 47.73 -17.66 9.75
C SER A 686 46.64 -18.68 10.00
N ARG A 687 45.39 -18.29 9.75
CA ARG A 687 44.24 -19.21 9.80
C ARG A 687 43.53 -19.22 8.46
N GLU A 688 43.70 -20.33 7.76
CA GLU A 688 43.05 -20.59 6.47
C GLU A 688 42.56 -22.04 6.42
N PHE A 689 41.33 -22.24 5.94
CA PHE A 689 40.72 -23.57 5.88
C PHE A 689 39.79 -23.74 4.68
N SER A 690 39.69 -24.97 4.20
CA SER A 690 38.71 -25.38 3.19
C SER A 690 37.41 -25.78 3.87
N ILE A 691 36.28 -25.41 3.28
CA ILE A 691 34.95 -25.84 3.71
C ILE A 691 34.54 -27.07 2.87
N LEU A 692 34.34 -28.19 3.55
CA LEU A 692 34.00 -29.48 2.94
C LEU A 692 32.59 -29.90 3.37
N TRP A 693 31.85 -30.48 2.43
CA TRP A 693 30.53 -31.05 2.62
C TRP A 693 30.59 -32.57 2.51
N ASN A 694 29.94 -33.27 3.45
CA ASN A 694 29.89 -34.73 3.54
C ASN A 694 31.29 -35.36 3.38
N GLU A 695 32.21 -34.95 4.26
CA GLU A 695 33.57 -35.47 4.45
C GLU A 695 34.58 -35.24 3.31
N ASN A 696 34.18 -34.94 2.06
CA ASN A 696 35.15 -34.86 0.94
C ASN A 696 34.85 -33.86 -0.19
N THR A 697 33.67 -33.22 -0.23
CA THR A 697 33.35 -32.29 -1.33
C THR A 697 33.68 -30.86 -0.95
N LYS A 698 34.72 -30.28 -1.54
CA LYS A 698 35.03 -28.85 -1.36
C LYS A 698 33.93 -28.01 -2.03
N ILE A 699 33.25 -27.17 -1.25
CA ILE A 699 32.08 -26.40 -1.69
C ILE A 699 32.30 -24.88 -1.75
N SER A 700 33.46 -24.40 -1.28
CA SER A 700 33.87 -23.00 -1.39
C SER A 700 35.37 -22.90 -1.68
N ASP A 701 35.81 -21.71 -2.07
CA ASP A 701 37.24 -21.36 -2.03
C ASP A 701 37.78 -21.45 -0.59
N ASP A 702 39.11 -21.48 -0.46
CA ASP A 702 39.75 -21.46 0.85
C ASP A 702 39.43 -20.15 1.56
N TYR A 703 39.07 -20.25 2.83
CA TYR A 703 38.55 -19.14 3.61
C TYR A 703 39.52 -18.76 4.72
N SER A 704 39.75 -17.45 4.86
CA SER A 704 40.54 -16.86 5.95
C SER A 704 39.67 -15.81 6.66
N PRO A 705 39.27 -16.03 7.92
CA PRO A 705 38.52 -15.03 8.68
C PRO A 705 39.32 -13.74 8.88
N LEU A 706 38.64 -12.60 8.88
CA LEU A 706 39.26 -11.30 9.12
C LEU A 706 39.39 -11.02 10.62
N GLU A 707 40.52 -10.44 11.02
CA GLU A 707 40.82 -10.11 12.43
C GLU A 707 39.83 -9.07 12.97
N PHE A 708 39.09 -9.45 14.01
CA PHE A 708 38.04 -8.67 14.67
C PHE A 708 37.01 -8.08 13.69
N MET A 709 36.71 -8.75 12.58
CA MET A 709 35.68 -8.36 11.64
C MET A 709 34.76 -9.54 11.33
N ALA A 710 33.46 -9.34 11.51
CA ALA A 710 32.45 -10.36 11.26
C ALA A 710 32.19 -10.49 9.77
N ASP A 711 32.13 -11.74 9.30
CA ASP A 711 31.78 -12.08 7.93
C ASP A 711 30.86 -13.31 7.92
N THR A 712 30.13 -13.50 6.83
CA THR A 712 29.16 -14.58 6.70
C THR A 712 29.27 -15.23 5.34
N VAL A 713 29.54 -16.53 5.35
CA VAL A 713 29.70 -17.35 4.15
C VAL A 713 28.43 -18.15 3.93
N PRO A 714 27.58 -17.77 2.96
CA PRO A 714 26.39 -18.55 2.62
C PRO A 714 26.78 -19.76 1.75
N ILE A 715 26.38 -20.93 2.18
CA ILE A 715 26.46 -22.19 1.43
C ILE A 715 25.09 -22.49 0.86
N ARG A 716 25.00 -22.44 -0.48
CA ARG A 716 23.79 -22.73 -1.23
C ARG A 716 24.03 -23.98 -2.09
N THR A 717 24.08 -25.13 -1.45
CA THR A 717 24.29 -26.40 -2.15
C THR A 717 22.96 -26.94 -2.65
N SER A 718 22.89 -27.35 -3.92
CA SER A 718 21.75 -28.10 -4.47
C SER A 718 21.89 -29.61 -4.20
N THR A 719 22.69 -29.99 -3.21
CA THR A 719 22.99 -31.39 -2.90
C THR A 719 22.11 -31.84 -1.76
N LYS A 720 21.27 -32.82 -2.06
CA LYS A 720 20.41 -33.50 -1.09
C LYS A 720 21.27 -34.29 -0.10
N CYS A 721 20.92 -34.24 1.18
CA CYS A 721 21.42 -35.18 2.17
C CYS A 721 20.42 -36.33 2.31
N ASP A 722 20.92 -37.55 2.52
CA ASP A 722 20.06 -38.73 2.69
C ASP A 722 19.38 -38.72 4.06
N VAL A 723 20.17 -38.81 5.13
CA VAL A 723 19.70 -38.84 6.53
C VAL A 723 20.53 -37.94 7.43
N THR A 724 21.80 -37.73 7.10
CA THR A 724 22.73 -36.89 7.87
C THR A 724 23.50 -36.02 6.90
N CYS A 725 23.62 -34.72 7.20
CA CYS A 725 24.58 -33.82 6.56
C CYS A 725 25.76 -33.63 7.51
N SER A 726 26.98 -33.58 6.98
CA SER A 726 28.15 -33.15 7.75
C SER A 726 28.88 -32.02 7.03
N LEU A 727 29.44 -31.12 7.83
CA LEU A 727 30.23 -29.98 7.41
C LEU A 727 31.57 -30.03 8.13
N ASP A 728 32.66 -30.03 7.37
CA ASP A 728 34.02 -30.06 7.89
C ASP A 728 34.80 -28.82 7.45
N LEU A 729 35.41 -28.11 8.41
CA LEU A 729 36.42 -27.09 8.14
C LEU A 729 37.78 -27.76 8.30
N THR A 730 38.57 -27.77 7.23
CA THR A 730 39.87 -28.46 7.20
C THR A 730 41.00 -27.48 6.94
N ARG A 731 42.01 -27.48 7.81
CA ARG A 731 43.18 -26.60 7.74
C ARG A 731 43.92 -26.77 6.40
N THR A 732 44.24 -25.66 5.73
CA THR A 732 45.09 -25.70 4.51
C THR A 732 46.58 -25.88 4.85
N LYS A 733 47.40 -26.19 3.85
CA LYS A 733 48.86 -26.29 4.02
C LYS A 733 49.51 -24.94 4.37
N SER A 734 48.88 -23.83 3.98
CA SER A 734 49.31 -22.44 4.18
C SER A 734 48.97 -21.89 5.56
N SER A 735 47.98 -22.49 6.23
CA SER A 735 47.56 -22.10 7.58
C SER A 735 48.51 -22.64 8.64
N THR A 736 48.81 -21.88 9.69
CA THR A 736 49.56 -22.37 10.87
C THR A 736 48.64 -22.71 12.05
N LEU A 737 47.44 -22.13 12.09
CA LEU A 737 46.42 -22.35 13.12
C LEU A 737 45.32 -23.34 12.65
N PRO A 738 44.63 -24.02 13.58
CA PRO A 738 43.49 -24.87 13.23
C PRO A 738 42.30 -24.03 12.73
N PRO A 739 41.28 -24.61 12.09
CA PRO A 739 40.06 -23.89 11.70
C PRO A 739 39.29 -23.37 12.93
N SER A 740 38.45 -22.35 12.74
CA SER A 740 37.60 -21.79 13.79
C SER A 740 36.21 -21.46 13.26
N CYS A 741 35.18 -21.67 14.07
CA CYS A 741 33.79 -21.34 13.72
C CYS A 741 33.11 -20.61 14.87
N ASN A 742 32.48 -19.46 14.60
CA ASN A 742 31.82 -18.63 15.62
C ASN A 742 30.34 -19.04 15.79
N ALA A 743 29.61 -19.15 14.67
CA ALA A 743 28.22 -19.56 14.67
C ALA A 743 27.79 -20.17 13.32
N ILE A 744 26.68 -20.91 13.34
CA ILE A 744 26.08 -21.56 12.18
C ILE A 744 24.55 -21.40 12.19
N GLU A 745 23.97 -21.14 11.04
CA GLU A 745 22.53 -21.29 10.79
C GLU A 745 22.31 -22.31 9.69
N VAL A 746 21.41 -23.27 9.91
CA VAL A 746 21.07 -24.34 8.98
C VAL A 746 19.58 -24.27 8.69
N PHE A 747 19.24 -24.23 7.40
CA PHE A 747 17.86 -24.14 6.92
C PHE A 747 17.56 -25.20 5.88
N GLY A 748 16.37 -25.79 5.94
CA GLY A 748 15.79 -26.57 4.85
C GLY A 748 14.99 -25.66 3.93
N VAL A 749 15.05 -25.87 2.62
CA VAL A 749 14.28 -25.09 1.65
C VAL A 749 12.89 -25.70 1.46
N LEU A 750 11.88 -25.03 1.99
CA LEU A 750 10.48 -25.42 1.87
C LEU A 750 9.84 -24.80 0.62
N GLN A 751 9.38 -25.64 -0.32
CA GLN A 751 8.72 -25.19 -1.54
C GLN A 751 7.21 -24.98 -1.32
N LEU A 752 6.79 -23.71 -1.28
CA LEU A 752 5.39 -23.30 -1.14
C LEU A 752 4.74 -23.13 -2.51
N LEU A 753 4.39 -24.26 -3.14
CA LEU A 753 3.99 -24.33 -4.56
C LEU A 753 2.54 -23.90 -4.82
N GLN A 754 1.66 -23.96 -3.82
CA GLN A 754 0.26 -23.64 -3.97
C GLN A 754 0.04 -22.12 -3.92
N SER A 755 -0.57 -21.60 -4.98
CA SER A 755 -0.98 -20.21 -5.10
C SER A 755 -2.27 -19.96 -4.33
N GLU A 756 -2.33 -18.81 -3.66
CA GLU A 756 -3.55 -18.30 -3.02
C GLU A 756 -4.62 -17.97 -4.05
N THR A 757 -5.88 -17.99 -3.62
CA THR A 757 -7.04 -17.54 -4.37
C THR A 757 -6.84 -16.11 -4.86
N ASP A 758 -7.36 -15.80 -6.06
CA ASP A 758 -7.26 -14.47 -6.63
C ASP A 758 -7.72 -13.40 -5.64
N LYS A 759 -6.87 -12.39 -5.43
CA LYS A 759 -7.06 -11.35 -4.42
C LYS A 759 -8.40 -10.62 -4.53
N ASN A 760 -8.92 -10.43 -5.74
CA ASN A 760 -10.21 -9.77 -5.93
C ASN A 760 -11.37 -10.66 -5.47
N ASP A 761 -11.28 -11.96 -5.75
CA ASP A 761 -12.27 -12.95 -5.33
C ASP A 761 -12.27 -13.07 -3.78
N VAL A 762 -11.09 -13.10 -3.14
CA VAL A 762 -10.96 -13.09 -1.67
C VAL A 762 -11.56 -11.82 -1.06
N THR A 763 -11.23 -10.66 -1.62
CA THR A 763 -11.74 -9.37 -1.12
C THR A 763 -13.26 -9.30 -1.24
N ALA A 764 -13.82 -9.72 -2.39
CA ALA A 764 -15.25 -9.76 -2.62
C ALA A 764 -15.95 -10.68 -1.60
N LEU A 765 -15.40 -11.87 -1.33
CA LEU A 765 -15.96 -12.77 -0.32
C LEU A 765 -15.90 -12.22 1.10
N LYS A 766 -14.79 -11.60 1.50
CA LYS A 766 -14.68 -10.96 2.82
C LYS A 766 -15.71 -9.84 2.98
N ASN A 767 -15.96 -9.05 1.93
CA ASN A 767 -17.02 -8.03 1.92
C ASN A 767 -18.42 -8.63 1.99
N ILE A 768 -18.67 -9.73 1.27
CA ILE A 768 -19.95 -10.46 1.32
C ILE A 768 -20.18 -11.05 2.72
N GLN A 769 -19.14 -11.64 3.31
CA GLN A 769 -19.16 -12.15 4.68
C GLN A 769 -19.53 -11.05 5.67
N ALA A 770 -18.90 -9.88 5.57
CA ALA A 770 -19.19 -8.73 6.42
C ALA A 770 -20.61 -8.18 6.20
N THR A 771 -21.05 -8.08 4.94
CA THR A 771 -22.38 -7.58 4.56
C THR A 771 -23.50 -8.40 5.20
N TYR A 772 -23.37 -9.72 5.16
CA TYR A 772 -24.36 -10.64 5.70
C TYR A 772 -24.06 -11.13 7.11
N ARG A 773 -22.98 -10.64 7.73
CA ARG A 773 -22.50 -11.05 9.07
C ARG A 773 -22.40 -12.57 9.21
N LEU A 774 -21.85 -13.22 8.19
CA LEU A 774 -21.75 -14.67 8.14
C LEU A 774 -20.66 -15.17 9.09
N GLN A 775 -21.07 -15.98 10.05
CA GLN A 775 -20.19 -16.67 10.98
C GLN A 775 -20.20 -18.17 10.66
N LYS A 776 -19.26 -18.61 9.81
CA LYS A 776 -19.06 -20.01 9.46
C LYS A 776 -17.67 -20.44 9.91
N THR A 777 -17.60 -21.51 10.69
CA THR A 777 -16.32 -22.03 11.23
C THR A 777 -15.34 -22.47 10.14
N SER A 778 -15.86 -22.89 8.98
CA SER A 778 -15.08 -23.24 7.80
C SER A 778 -14.54 -22.03 7.02
N TRP A 779 -14.98 -20.81 7.32
CA TRP A 779 -14.57 -19.59 6.60
C TRP A 779 -13.34 -18.97 7.27
N GLN A 780 -12.23 -19.71 7.25
CA GLN A 780 -10.94 -19.26 7.79
C GLN A 780 -9.82 -19.58 6.81
N GLY A 781 -8.86 -18.66 6.70
CA GLY A 781 -7.77 -18.73 5.74
C GLY A 781 -8.22 -18.52 4.30
N ASP A 782 -7.47 -19.10 3.36
CA ASP A 782 -7.78 -19.00 1.93
C ASP A 782 -9.11 -19.69 1.56
N PRO A 783 -10.01 -19.04 0.79
CA PRO A 783 -11.34 -19.57 0.47
C PRO A 783 -11.38 -20.84 -0.37
N CYS A 784 -10.44 -21.02 -1.31
CA CYS A 784 -10.48 -22.13 -2.26
C CYS A 784 -9.47 -23.22 -1.94
N VAL A 785 -8.34 -22.88 -1.30
CA VAL A 785 -7.21 -23.80 -1.14
C VAL A 785 -6.67 -23.92 0.30
N PRO A 786 -6.15 -25.09 0.67
CA PRO A 786 -6.19 -26.34 -0.10
C PRO A 786 -7.63 -26.86 -0.19
N ILE A 787 -7.95 -27.59 -1.26
CA ILE A 787 -9.34 -27.95 -1.62
C ILE A 787 -10.09 -28.70 -0.50
N GLN A 788 -9.33 -29.38 0.37
CA GLN A 788 -9.81 -30.11 1.54
C GLN A 788 -10.48 -29.20 2.58
N TYR A 789 -10.07 -27.92 2.64
CA TYR A 789 -10.56 -26.91 3.58
C TYR A 789 -11.22 -25.72 2.86
N MET A 790 -11.64 -25.92 1.61
CA MET A 790 -12.40 -24.94 0.85
C MET A 790 -13.63 -24.51 1.65
N TRP A 791 -13.92 -23.21 1.63
CA TRP A 791 -15.04 -22.66 2.39
C TRP A 791 -16.36 -23.28 1.94
N THR A 792 -17.23 -23.57 2.92
CA THR A 792 -18.54 -24.17 2.65
C THR A 792 -19.38 -23.24 1.77
N GLY A 793 -19.99 -23.81 0.73
CA GLY A 793 -20.80 -23.06 -0.24
C GLY A 793 -20.01 -22.53 -1.44
N LEU A 794 -18.71 -22.82 -1.55
CA LEU A 794 -17.90 -22.40 -2.69
C LEU A 794 -17.57 -23.58 -3.62
N ASN A 795 -17.37 -23.26 -4.89
CA ASN A 795 -16.59 -24.08 -5.81
C ASN A 795 -15.61 -23.17 -6.56
N CYS A 796 -14.41 -23.67 -6.82
CA CYS A 796 -13.35 -22.89 -7.43
C CYS A 796 -12.71 -23.63 -8.60
N SER A 797 -12.13 -22.87 -9.54
CA SER A 797 -11.31 -23.42 -10.61
C SER A 797 -10.00 -23.93 -10.00
N ASN A 798 -9.73 -25.23 -10.07
CA ASN A 798 -8.49 -25.79 -9.54
C ASN A 798 -7.78 -26.62 -10.62
N MET A 799 -7.12 -25.94 -11.56
CA MET A 799 -6.47 -26.60 -12.69
C MET A 799 -4.99 -26.92 -12.39
N PHE A 800 -4.27 -26.02 -11.72
CA PHE A 800 -2.85 -26.18 -11.39
C PHE A 800 -2.46 -25.42 -10.10
N PRO A 801 -1.56 -25.95 -9.24
CA PRO A 801 -1.10 -25.28 -8.02
C PRO A 801 -0.48 -23.90 -8.23
N SER A 802 0.14 -23.66 -9.39
CA SER A 802 0.83 -22.41 -9.74
C SER A 802 -0.08 -21.31 -10.27
N ILE A 803 -1.37 -21.57 -10.45
CA ILE A 803 -2.35 -20.59 -10.94
C ILE A 803 -3.31 -20.26 -9.79
N PRO A 804 -3.49 -18.97 -9.44
CA PRO A 804 -4.47 -18.56 -8.44
C PRO A 804 -5.87 -19.11 -8.76
N PRO A 805 -6.47 -19.91 -7.86
CA PRO A 805 -7.83 -20.40 -8.06
C PRO A 805 -8.82 -19.23 -8.07
N ARG A 806 -9.89 -19.40 -8.86
CA ARG A 806 -10.96 -18.43 -9.07
C ARG A 806 -12.28 -19.02 -8.62
N ILE A 807 -13.17 -18.23 -8.06
CA ILE A 807 -14.48 -18.69 -7.61
C ILE A 807 -15.39 -18.89 -8.83
N THR A 808 -15.90 -20.11 -9.00
CA THR A 808 -16.78 -20.51 -10.11
C THR A 808 -18.21 -20.76 -9.66
N SER A 809 -18.45 -21.09 -8.39
CA SER A 809 -19.80 -21.24 -7.83
C SER A 809 -19.90 -20.65 -6.45
N LEU A 810 -21.00 -19.93 -6.21
CA LEU A 810 -21.49 -19.55 -4.89
C LEU A 810 -22.82 -20.24 -4.64
N ASP A 811 -22.89 -21.03 -3.58
CA ASP A 811 -24.10 -21.65 -3.06
C ASP A 811 -24.30 -21.24 -1.60
N PHE A 812 -25.03 -20.15 -1.43
CA PHE A 812 -25.46 -19.63 -0.13
C PHE A 812 -26.95 -19.88 0.08
N SER A 813 -27.48 -20.98 -0.48
CA SER A 813 -28.86 -21.36 -0.26
C SER A 813 -29.11 -21.72 1.21
N ASN A 814 -30.19 -21.22 1.81
CA ASN A 814 -30.51 -21.44 3.23
C ASN A 814 -29.46 -20.90 4.23
N PHE A 815 -28.72 -19.85 3.88
CA PHE A 815 -27.72 -19.25 4.78
C PHE A 815 -28.33 -18.23 5.76
N GLY A 816 -29.63 -17.97 5.66
CA GLY A 816 -30.32 -16.97 6.49
C GLY A 816 -29.97 -15.53 6.08
N LEU A 817 -29.61 -15.31 4.81
CA LEU A 817 -29.19 -13.99 4.32
C LEU A 817 -30.33 -12.97 4.43
N ASN A 818 -30.00 -11.75 4.85
CA ASN A 818 -30.90 -10.61 5.03
C ASN A 818 -30.36 -9.40 4.23
N GLY A 819 -31.22 -8.45 3.91
CA GLY A 819 -30.86 -7.21 3.22
C GLY A 819 -31.01 -7.36 1.72
N THR A 820 -30.26 -6.58 0.97
CA THR A 820 -30.24 -6.65 -0.51
C THR A 820 -29.15 -7.59 -1.00
N ILE A 821 -29.28 -8.06 -2.25
CA ILE A 821 -28.20 -8.79 -2.92
C ILE A 821 -26.95 -7.89 -2.97
N SER A 822 -25.87 -8.32 -2.32
CA SER A 822 -24.59 -7.59 -2.26
C SER A 822 -24.04 -7.29 -3.66
N SER A 823 -23.61 -6.04 -3.86
CA SER A 823 -22.95 -5.61 -5.09
C SER A 823 -21.57 -6.21 -5.28
N ASP A 824 -20.91 -6.69 -4.22
CA ASP A 824 -19.57 -7.26 -4.29
C ASP A 824 -19.50 -8.53 -5.15
N ILE A 825 -20.63 -9.21 -5.36
CA ILE A 825 -20.77 -10.34 -6.29
C ILE A 825 -20.34 -9.94 -7.71
N GLN A 826 -20.46 -8.66 -8.09
CA GLN A 826 -20.05 -8.17 -9.42
C GLN A 826 -18.55 -8.35 -9.71
N TYR A 827 -17.71 -8.49 -8.68
CA TYR A 827 -16.26 -8.63 -8.83
C TYR A 827 -15.82 -10.09 -9.06
N LEU A 828 -16.72 -11.07 -8.89
CA LEU A 828 -16.47 -12.48 -9.12
C LEU A 828 -16.57 -12.82 -10.62
N ASN A 829 -15.58 -12.35 -11.39
CA ASN A 829 -15.60 -12.39 -12.85
C ASN A 829 -15.58 -13.79 -13.48
N GLN A 830 -15.27 -14.83 -12.70
CA GLN A 830 -15.28 -16.23 -13.15
C GLN A 830 -16.50 -17.01 -12.67
N LEU A 831 -17.46 -16.34 -12.02
CA LEU A 831 -18.64 -16.97 -11.46
C LEU A 831 -19.54 -17.55 -12.55
N GLN A 832 -19.88 -18.84 -12.42
CA GLN A 832 -20.71 -19.62 -13.33
C GLN A 832 -22.07 -19.96 -12.72
N LYS A 833 -22.11 -20.21 -11.40
CA LYS A 833 -23.34 -20.51 -10.67
C LYS A 833 -23.47 -19.61 -9.45
N LEU A 834 -24.63 -18.99 -9.29
CA LEU A 834 -25.02 -18.23 -8.11
C LEU A 834 -26.33 -18.78 -7.57
N ASP A 835 -26.29 -19.35 -6.37
CA ASP A 835 -27.47 -19.80 -5.63
C ASP A 835 -27.59 -19.00 -4.32
N LEU A 836 -28.63 -18.18 -4.24
CA LEU A 836 -29.03 -17.40 -3.07
C LEU A 836 -30.43 -17.81 -2.61
N SER A 837 -30.91 -19.00 -2.99
CA SER A 837 -32.29 -19.40 -2.74
C SER A 837 -32.61 -19.67 -1.26
N ASN A 838 -33.88 -19.59 -0.90
CA ASN A 838 -34.39 -19.88 0.45
C ASN A 838 -33.69 -19.03 1.52
N ASN A 839 -33.68 -17.71 1.31
CA ASN A 839 -33.14 -16.72 2.24
C ASN A 839 -34.19 -15.62 2.50
N ASN A 840 -33.83 -14.60 3.27
CA ASN A 840 -34.68 -13.45 3.58
C ASN A 840 -34.23 -12.18 2.84
N LEU A 841 -33.72 -12.33 1.60
CA LEU A 841 -33.26 -11.20 0.80
C LEU A 841 -34.44 -10.35 0.30
N THR A 842 -34.23 -9.04 0.24
CA THR A 842 -35.21 -8.01 -0.13
C THR A 842 -34.65 -7.07 -1.21
N GLY A 843 -35.49 -6.18 -1.74
CA GLY A 843 -35.10 -5.20 -2.75
C GLY A 843 -35.11 -5.76 -4.18
N LYS A 844 -34.57 -4.99 -5.12
CA LYS A 844 -34.60 -5.31 -6.55
C LYS A 844 -33.52 -6.32 -6.96
N VAL A 845 -33.78 -7.08 -8.02
CA VAL A 845 -32.77 -7.90 -8.70
C VAL A 845 -31.76 -6.97 -9.40
N PRO A 846 -30.45 -7.01 -9.06
CA PRO A 846 -29.49 -6.07 -9.61
C PRO A 846 -29.15 -6.32 -11.10
N GLU A 847 -29.00 -5.22 -11.85
CA GLU A 847 -28.62 -5.26 -13.27
C GLU A 847 -27.22 -5.84 -13.52
N PHE A 848 -26.31 -5.75 -12.53
CA PHE A 848 -24.93 -6.22 -12.70
C PHE A 848 -24.84 -7.73 -12.93
N LEU A 849 -25.84 -8.51 -12.50
CA LEU A 849 -25.87 -9.97 -12.72
C LEU A 849 -25.84 -10.31 -14.21
N ALA A 850 -26.40 -9.46 -15.08
CA ALA A 850 -26.34 -9.65 -16.53
C ALA A 850 -24.95 -9.35 -17.12
N LYS A 851 -24.07 -8.67 -16.38
CA LYS A 851 -22.71 -8.33 -16.83
C LYS A 851 -21.69 -9.45 -16.56
N LEU A 852 -22.05 -10.43 -15.73
CA LEU A 852 -21.20 -11.58 -15.41
C LEU A 852 -21.23 -12.58 -16.57
N LYS A 853 -20.22 -12.50 -17.44
CA LYS A 853 -20.19 -13.17 -18.75
C LYS A 853 -20.23 -14.71 -18.70
N LEU A 854 -19.75 -15.31 -17.61
CA LEU A 854 -19.68 -16.75 -17.45
C LEU A 854 -20.84 -17.32 -16.62
N LEU A 855 -21.71 -16.46 -16.09
CA LEU A 855 -22.82 -16.86 -15.24
C LEU A 855 -23.87 -17.59 -16.08
N THR A 856 -24.16 -18.83 -15.72
CA THR A 856 -25.11 -19.72 -16.43
C THR A 856 -26.31 -20.07 -15.56
N VAL A 857 -26.17 -20.04 -14.24
CA VAL A 857 -27.25 -20.38 -13.30
C VAL A 857 -27.39 -19.29 -12.25
N ILE A 858 -28.61 -18.76 -12.10
CA ILE A 858 -28.97 -17.78 -11.09
C ILE A 858 -30.21 -18.27 -10.36
N ASN A 859 -30.05 -18.69 -9.11
CA ASN A 859 -31.17 -19.13 -8.28
C ASN A 859 -31.42 -18.14 -7.14
N LEU A 860 -32.53 -17.40 -7.25
CA LEU A 860 -33.01 -16.42 -6.28
C LEU A 860 -34.36 -16.86 -5.68
N SER A 861 -34.77 -18.12 -5.88
CA SER A 861 -36.07 -18.62 -5.43
C SER A 861 -36.21 -18.60 -3.91
N GLY A 862 -37.45 -18.48 -3.39
CA GLY A 862 -37.71 -18.48 -1.96
C GLY A 862 -37.07 -17.31 -1.20
N ASN A 863 -37.23 -16.09 -1.72
CA ASN A 863 -36.79 -14.84 -1.08
C ASN A 863 -37.94 -13.83 -1.06
N ASN A 864 -37.70 -12.60 -0.56
CA ASN A 864 -38.67 -11.50 -0.55
C ASN A 864 -38.24 -10.35 -1.49
N LEU A 865 -37.69 -10.69 -2.65
CA LEU A 865 -37.28 -9.70 -3.66
C LEU A 865 -38.50 -9.04 -4.31
N SER A 866 -38.35 -7.79 -4.75
CA SER A 866 -39.44 -6.97 -5.26
C SER A 866 -39.04 -6.12 -6.48
N GLY A 867 -40.04 -5.69 -7.24
CA GLY A 867 -39.86 -4.81 -8.41
C GLY A 867 -39.61 -5.57 -9.72
N SER A 868 -39.26 -4.81 -10.76
CA SER A 868 -39.08 -5.39 -12.10
C SER A 868 -37.73 -6.13 -12.23
N ILE A 869 -37.75 -7.26 -12.92
CA ILE A 869 -36.52 -7.97 -13.29
C ILE A 869 -35.78 -7.18 -14.39
N PRO A 870 -34.45 -7.04 -14.35
CA PRO A 870 -33.67 -6.52 -15.47
C PRO A 870 -34.04 -7.12 -16.84
N GLN A 871 -34.28 -6.26 -17.85
CA GLN A 871 -34.62 -6.72 -19.20
C GLN A 871 -33.48 -7.55 -19.83
N SER A 872 -32.24 -7.20 -19.50
CA SER A 872 -31.02 -7.92 -19.89
C SER A 872 -31.07 -9.38 -19.41
N LEU A 873 -31.32 -9.62 -18.13
CA LEU A 873 -31.45 -10.96 -17.54
C LEU A 873 -32.59 -11.75 -18.17
N ARG A 874 -33.77 -11.13 -18.37
CA ARG A 874 -34.90 -11.80 -19.04
C ARG A 874 -34.56 -12.25 -20.46
N ASN A 875 -33.86 -11.41 -21.22
CA ASN A 875 -33.46 -11.76 -22.58
C ASN A 875 -32.45 -12.90 -22.58
N MET A 876 -31.51 -12.91 -21.63
CA MET A 876 -30.54 -13.99 -21.48
C MET A 876 -31.22 -15.32 -21.13
N ASP A 877 -32.19 -15.32 -20.21
CA ASP A 877 -32.97 -16.51 -19.81
C ASP A 877 -33.82 -17.05 -20.98
N LYS A 878 -34.56 -16.16 -21.68
CA LYS A 878 -35.35 -16.54 -22.87
C LYS A 878 -34.50 -17.11 -24.02
N ASN A 879 -33.28 -16.62 -24.19
CA ASN A 879 -32.36 -17.10 -25.21
C ASN A 879 -31.59 -18.37 -24.79
N GLY A 880 -31.86 -18.92 -23.58
CA GLY A 880 -31.18 -20.10 -23.05
C GLY A 880 -29.72 -19.88 -22.67
N LEU A 881 -29.29 -18.62 -22.51
CA LEU A 881 -27.92 -18.28 -22.11
C LEU A 881 -27.71 -18.43 -20.60
N ILE A 882 -28.78 -18.25 -19.82
CA ILE A 882 -28.80 -18.49 -18.37
C ILE A 882 -30.04 -19.29 -17.99
N THR A 883 -30.00 -19.90 -16.81
CA THR A 883 -31.16 -20.46 -16.11
C THR A 883 -31.48 -19.56 -14.92
N LEU A 884 -32.58 -18.81 -15.00
CA LEU A 884 -33.02 -17.90 -13.93
C LEU A 884 -34.18 -18.51 -13.12
N LEU A 885 -33.92 -18.87 -11.86
CA LEU A 885 -34.91 -19.43 -10.94
C LEU A 885 -35.33 -18.38 -9.90
N ILE A 886 -36.58 -17.94 -9.94
CA ILE A 886 -37.10 -16.82 -9.12
C ILE A 886 -38.41 -17.14 -8.38
N LYS A 887 -38.88 -18.39 -8.45
CA LYS A 887 -40.14 -18.81 -7.84
C LYS A 887 -40.16 -18.52 -6.33
N GLY A 888 -41.31 -18.14 -5.79
CA GLY A 888 -41.44 -17.84 -4.36
C GLY A 888 -41.00 -16.43 -3.95
N ASN A 889 -40.91 -15.48 -4.90
CA ASN A 889 -40.80 -14.04 -4.63
C ASN A 889 -42.09 -13.34 -5.07
N GLU A 890 -43.04 -13.13 -4.15
CA GLU A 890 -44.40 -12.66 -4.49
C GLU A 890 -44.45 -11.25 -5.11
N ASN A 891 -43.45 -10.42 -4.81
CA ASN A 891 -43.39 -9.02 -5.23
C ASN A 891 -42.54 -8.79 -6.50
N LEU A 892 -42.00 -9.85 -7.11
CA LEU A 892 -41.29 -9.75 -8.40
C LEU A 892 -42.28 -9.75 -9.55
N CYS A 893 -41.97 -8.97 -10.58
CA CYS A 893 -42.80 -8.90 -11.76
C CYS A 893 -42.02 -8.86 -13.08
N LEU A 894 -42.70 -9.27 -14.15
CA LEU A 894 -42.13 -9.39 -15.50
C LEU A 894 -42.25 -8.11 -16.33
N ASP A 895 -43.05 -7.14 -15.89
CA ASP A 895 -43.35 -5.92 -16.63
C ASP A 895 -42.55 -4.73 -16.05
N PRO A 896 -41.84 -3.93 -16.87
CA PRO A 896 -41.28 -2.65 -16.45
C PRO A 896 -42.29 -1.73 -15.74
N SER A 897 -43.60 -1.94 -15.93
CA SER A 897 -44.68 -1.16 -15.32
C SER A 897 -44.89 -1.36 -13.82
N CYS A 898 -44.35 -2.43 -13.22
CA CYS A 898 -44.43 -2.66 -11.76
C CYS A 898 -43.22 -2.14 -10.98
N ASP A 899 -42.26 -1.51 -11.68
CA ASP A 899 -41.58 -0.37 -11.06
C ASP A 899 -42.62 0.74 -10.95
N GLY A 900 -43.25 0.82 -9.76
CA GLY A 900 -44.33 1.74 -9.46
C GLY A 900 -44.16 3.08 -10.17
N ASN A 901 -45.17 3.43 -10.96
CA ASN A 901 -45.20 4.58 -11.84
C ASN A 901 -45.16 5.89 -11.02
N ASN A 902 -44.01 6.25 -10.44
CA ASN A 902 -43.76 7.55 -9.83
C ASN A 902 -43.30 8.57 -10.87
N LYS A 903 -43.94 8.52 -12.04
CA LYS A 903 -44.14 9.67 -12.92
C LYS A 903 -45.64 9.99 -12.99
N LYS A 904 -46.24 10.36 -11.86
CA LYS A 904 -47.37 11.28 -11.84
C LYS A 904 -47.15 12.37 -10.80
N LYS A 905 -47.28 13.60 -11.29
CA LYS A 905 -47.36 14.86 -10.55
C LYS A 905 -48.29 14.71 -9.35
N LEU A 906 -47.81 15.06 -8.15
CA LEU A 906 -48.66 15.26 -6.98
C LEU A 906 -49.25 16.69 -7.03
N LEU A 907 -50.52 16.76 -7.39
CA LEU A 907 -51.46 17.89 -7.32
C LEU A 907 -52.79 17.17 -7.00
N VAL A 908 -53.53 17.28 -5.88
CA VAL A 908 -53.89 18.35 -4.90
C VAL A 908 -54.63 17.60 -3.73
N PRO A 909 -54.57 17.99 -2.43
CA PRO A 909 -55.24 19.19 -1.91
C PRO A 909 -54.33 20.13 -1.12
N ILE A 910 -54.11 21.31 -1.70
CA ILE A 910 -54.26 22.56 -0.96
C ILE A 910 -55.66 22.51 -0.34
N LEU A 911 -55.77 22.23 0.95
CA LEU A 911 -56.84 22.70 1.85
C LEU A 911 -56.64 22.37 3.34
N ALA A 912 -55.49 21.84 3.78
CA ALA A 912 -55.21 21.70 5.23
C ALA A 912 -53.87 22.29 5.71
N SER A 913 -53.01 22.78 4.81
CA SER A 913 -51.66 23.26 5.16
C SER A 913 -51.40 24.73 4.84
N ALA A 914 -52.43 25.47 4.39
CA ALA A 914 -52.37 26.94 4.29
C ALA A 914 -52.68 27.63 5.64
N ALA A 915 -53.39 26.96 6.55
CA ALA A 915 -53.66 27.48 7.89
C ALA A 915 -52.41 27.44 8.79
N SER A 916 -51.56 26.42 8.66
CA SER A 916 -50.42 26.21 9.56
C SER A 916 -49.27 27.19 9.31
N VAL A 917 -49.01 27.55 8.05
CA VAL A 917 -47.96 28.53 7.71
C VAL A 917 -48.43 29.96 8.00
N GLY A 918 -49.72 30.25 7.82
CA GLY A 918 -50.33 31.53 8.23
C GLY A 918 -50.32 31.73 9.75
N ILE A 919 -50.59 30.68 10.53
CA ILE A 919 -50.53 30.73 12.00
C ILE A 919 -49.08 30.84 12.47
N ILE A 920 -48.14 30.11 11.88
CA ILE A 920 -46.72 30.19 12.28
C ILE A 920 -46.13 31.55 11.93
N THR A 921 -46.47 32.14 10.78
CA THR A 921 -46.01 33.49 10.41
C THR A 921 -46.71 34.59 11.22
N ALA A 922 -48.00 34.44 11.57
CA ALA A 922 -48.70 35.35 12.46
C ALA A 922 -48.19 35.27 13.92
N VAL A 923 -47.88 34.07 14.41
CA VAL A 923 -47.28 33.85 15.74
C VAL A 923 -45.86 34.40 15.78
N LEU A 924 -45.05 34.21 14.72
CA LEU A 924 -43.73 34.83 14.59
C LEU A 924 -43.81 36.35 14.50
N LEU A 925 -44.79 36.92 13.80
CA LEU A 925 -45.01 38.37 13.73
C LEU A 925 -45.51 38.94 15.07
N VAL A 926 -46.38 38.24 15.79
CA VAL A 926 -46.83 38.62 17.14
C VAL A 926 -45.68 38.52 18.13
N ILE A 927 -44.84 37.48 18.06
CA ILE A 927 -43.62 37.34 18.87
C ILE A 927 -42.63 38.47 18.54
N ILE A 928 -42.43 38.82 17.26
CA ILE A 928 -41.56 39.93 16.84
C ILE A 928 -42.12 41.30 17.28
N LEU A 929 -43.45 41.48 17.29
CA LEU A 929 -44.11 42.70 17.78
C LEU A 929 -44.11 42.80 19.32
N LEU A 930 -44.18 41.68 20.03
CA LEU A 930 -44.03 41.61 21.50
C LEU A 930 -42.57 41.83 21.92
N LEU A 931 -41.60 41.34 21.14
CA LEU A 931 -40.17 41.56 21.36
C LEU A 931 -39.73 43.00 21.01
N ARG A 932 -40.47 43.72 20.17
CA ARG A 932 -40.23 45.16 19.87
C ARG A 932 -40.74 46.13 20.94
N LYS A 933 -41.43 45.65 21.99
CA LYS A 933 -41.96 46.51 23.07
C LYS A 933 -41.13 46.59 24.35
N LYS A 934 -39.99 45.90 24.47
CA LYS A 934 -39.09 46.07 25.63
C LYS A 934 -37.83 46.83 25.25
N LYS A 935 -37.82 48.13 25.56
CA LYS A 935 -36.61 48.97 25.60
C LYS A 935 -35.59 48.37 26.59
N PRO A 936 -34.28 48.47 26.31
CA PRO A 936 -33.25 47.95 27.21
C PRO A 936 -33.02 48.93 28.37
N SER A 937 -33.09 48.44 29.61
CA SER A 937 -32.36 49.05 30.73
C SER A 937 -30.94 48.50 30.72
N LYS A 938 -29.96 49.38 30.96
CA LYS A 938 -28.54 49.03 31.08
C LYS A 938 -28.32 48.10 32.27
N ALA A 939 -27.69 46.95 32.04
CA ALA A 939 -26.99 46.20 33.08
C ALA A 939 -25.74 45.51 32.50
N SER A 940 -24.65 45.65 33.25
CA SER A 940 -23.29 45.18 33.01
C SER A 940 -23.21 43.69 32.68
N ARG A 941 -22.37 43.29 31.72
CA ARG A 941 -22.05 41.88 31.42
C ARG A 941 -20.62 41.60 31.88
N SER A 942 -20.50 40.87 32.98
CA SER A 942 -19.24 40.24 33.40
C SER A 942 -18.93 39.04 32.49
N SER A 943 -17.66 38.87 32.13
CA SER A 943 -17.15 37.66 31.47
C SER A 943 -17.25 36.46 32.41
N MET A 944 -17.88 35.38 31.98
CA MET A 944 -17.80 34.09 32.68
C MET A 944 -16.90 33.16 31.84
N VAL A 945 -15.76 32.82 32.43
CA VAL A 945 -14.77 31.88 31.89
C VAL A 945 -15.32 30.47 32.06
N ALA A 946 -15.39 29.68 30.99
CA ALA A 946 -15.73 28.27 31.06
C ALA A 946 -14.54 27.47 31.61
N ASN A 947 -14.64 27.01 32.86
CA ASN A 947 -13.67 26.09 33.45
C ASN A 947 -13.93 24.67 32.95
N LYS A 948 -12.98 24.10 32.20
CA LYS A 948 -12.97 22.66 31.87
C LYS A 948 -12.70 21.86 33.14
N ARG A 949 -13.66 21.06 33.60
CA ARG A 949 -13.49 20.08 34.69
C ARG A 949 -13.28 18.70 34.09
N SER A 950 -12.29 17.97 34.59
CA SER A 950 -12.03 16.56 34.25
C SER A 950 -12.56 15.67 35.36
N PHE A 951 -13.19 14.55 34.99
CA PHE A 951 -13.70 13.52 35.91
C PHE A 951 -12.98 12.19 35.63
N THR A 952 -12.78 11.37 36.66
CA THR A 952 -12.32 9.99 36.49
C THR A 952 -13.47 9.08 36.06
N TYR A 953 -13.16 7.90 35.53
CA TYR A 953 -14.19 6.94 35.12
C TYR A 953 -15.09 6.51 36.29
N GLU A 954 -14.51 6.31 37.49
CA GLU A 954 -15.24 5.95 38.71
C GLU A 954 -16.22 7.06 39.12
N GLU A 955 -15.81 8.33 39.02
CA GLU A 955 -16.68 9.48 39.28
C GLU A 955 -17.83 9.55 38.26
N VAL A 956 -17.55 9.28 36.98
CA VAL A 956 -18.57 9.25 35.92
C VAL A 956 -19.55 8.11 36.11
N ALA A 957 -19.10 6.95 36.57
CA ALA A 957 -19.96 5.83 36.93
C ALA A 957 -20.90 6.21 38.09
N VAL A 958 -20.40 6.89 39.12
CA VAL A 958 -21.24 7.40 40.22
C VAL A 958 -22.24 8.47 39.73
N ILE A 959 -21.79 9.42 38.91
CA ILE A 959 -22.64 10.48 38.34
C ILE A 959 -23.79 9.90 37.52
N THR A 960 -23.56 8.80 36.81
CA THR A 960 -24.55 8.15 35.93
C THR A 960 -25.30 6.99 36.59
N ASN A 961 -25.09 6.76 37.90
CA ASN A 961 -25.60 5.61 38.64
C ASN A 961 -25.29 4.27 37.94
N ASN A 962 -24.01 4.04 37.64
CA ASN A 962 -23.50 2.92 36.83
C ASN A 962 -24.16 2.81 35.45
N PHE A 963 -24.32 3.94 34.76
CA PHE A 963 -24.87 4.01 33.40
C PHE A 963 -26.27 3.38 33.26
N GLU A 964 -27.09 3.42 34.31
CA GLU A 964 -28.38 2.71 34.38
C GLU A 964 -29.42 3.23 33.38
N ARG A 965 -29.46 4.55 33.16
CA ARG A 965 -30.54 5.20 32.39
C ARG A 965 -30.05 5.80 31.08
N THR A 966 -30.36 5.12 29.98
CA THR A 966 -30.09 5.58 28.61
C THR A 966 -31.08 6.66 28.17
N LEU A 967 -30.58 7.76 27.63
CA LEU A 967 -31.36 8.85 27.03
C LEU A 967 -31.52 8.71 25.51
N GLY A 968 -30.60 8.01 24.85
CA GLY A 968 -30.65 7.71 23.42
C GLY A 968 -29.34 7.14 22.88
N GLU A 969 -29.39 6.53 21.70
CA GLU A 969 -28.23 5.94 21.02
C GLU A 969 -28.13 6.49 19.59
N GLY A 970 -26.92 6.92 19.20
CA GLY A 970 -26.61 7.42 17.86
C GLY A 970 -25.32 6.81 17.32
N GLY A 971 -24.88 7.21 16.12
CA GLY A 971 -23.75 6.59 15.41
C GLY A 971 -22.38 6.62 16.12
N PHE A 972 -22.25 7.35 17.24
CA PHE A 972 -21.00 7.56 17.97
C PHE A 972 -21.03 7.07 19.43
N GLY A 973 -22.08 6.34 19.83
CA GLY A 973 -22.21 5.76 21.17
C GLY A 973 -23.51 6.15 21.90
N VAL A 974 -23.68 5.55 23.08
CA VAL A 974 -24.87 5.68 23.92
C VAL A 974 -24.74 6.91 24.83
N VAL A 975 -25.84 7.66 24.99
CA VAL A 975 -25.94 8.80 25.90
C VAL A 975 -26.71 8.38 27.14
N TYR A 976 -26.09 8.54 28.31
CA TYR A 976 -26.66 8.23 29.62
C TYR A 976 -27.07 9.50 30.38
N HIS A 977 -28.07 9.36 31.23
CA HIS A 977 -28.46 10.40 32.18
C HIS A 977 -27.54 10.34 33.40
N GLY A 978 -27.13 11.50 33.92
CA GLY A 978 -26.36 11.60 35.15
C GLY A 978 -26.75 12.82 35.99
N ASN A 979 -26.30 12.85 37.25
CA ASN A 979 -26.57 13.94 38.19
C ASN A 979 -25.27 14.35 38.91
N LEU A 980 -24.84 15.59 38.70
CA LEU A 980 -23.69 16.18 39.38
C LEU A 980 -24.16 16.89 40.67
N ASN A 981 -23.54 16.57 41.81
CA ASN A 981 -23.79 17.22 43.11
C ASN A 981 -25.27 17.27 43.54
N GLY A 982 -26.09 16.29 43.13
CA GLY A 982 -27.48 16.10 43.58
C GLY A 982 -28.54 16.97 42.89
N ASN A 983 -28.17 18.08 42.24
CA ASN A 983 -29.12 19.01 41.62
C ASN A 983 -28.84 19.37 40.15
N GLU A 984 -27.69 18.98 39.58
CA GLU A 984 -27.31 19.34 38.22
C GLU A 984 -27.44 18.13 37.29
N GLN A 985 -28.49 18.09 36.46
CA GLN A 985 -28.66 17.01 35.50
C GLN A 985 -27.71 17.16 34.32
N VAL A 986 -27.00 16.09 34.01
CA VAL A 986 -26.02 16.02 32.92
C VAL A 986 -26.33 14.85 31.99
N ALA A 987 -25.96 14.99 30.72
CA ALA A 987 -25.98 13.91 29.75
C ALA A 987 -24.55 13.46 29.48
N VAL A 988 -24.25 12.18 29.74
CA VAL A 988 -22.91 11.62 29.58
C VAL A 988 -22.90 10.72 28.35
N LYS A 989 -22.18 11.14 27.32
CA LYS A 989 -22.01 10.36 26.10
C LYS A 989 -20.73 9.54 26.19
N VAL A 990 -20.87 8.21 26.08
CA VAL A 990 -19.73 7.29 26.12
C VAL A 990 -19.41 6.87 24.69
N LEU A 991 -18.15 7.00 24.29
CA LEU A 991 -17.69 6.55 22.98
C LEU A 991 -17.75 5.02 22.94
N SER A 992 -18.49 4.47 21.97
CA SER A 992 -18.53 3.03 21.74
C SER A 992 -17.34 2.59 20.88
N GLU A 993 -16.58 1.59 21.32
CA GLU A 993 -15.48 0.99 20.56
C GLU A 993 -15.95 0.28 19.27
N SER A 994 -17.26 0.00 19.15
CA SER A 994 -17.88 -0.60 17.95
C SER A 994 -18.32 0.41 16.88
N SER A 995 -18.07 1.71 17.06
CA SER A 995 -18.46 2.73 16.07
C SER A 995 -17.55 2.72 14.83
N ALA A 996 -18.16 2.64 13.64
CA ALA A 996 -17.46 2.68 12.34
C ALA A 996 -16.84 4.05 11.99
N GLN A 997 -17.04 5.08 12.83
CA GLN A 997 -16.55 6.43 12.63
C GLN A 997 -15.75 6.84 13.87
N GLY A 998 -14.42 6.73 13.77
CA GLY A 998 -13.49 6.73 14.91
C GLY A 998 -13.42 7.98 15.80
N TYR A 999 -12.50 7.94 16.77
CA TYR A 999 -12.28 8.93 17.84
C TYR A 999 -12.25 10.42 17.39
N LYS A 1000 -11.80 10.69 16.16
CA LYS A 1000 -11.73 12.06 15.61
C LYS A 1000 -13.12 12.68 15.36
N GLN A 1001 -14.11 11.89 14.96
CA GLN A 1001 -15.48 12.37 14.76
C GLN A 1001 -16.21 12.60 16.09
N PHE A 1002 -16.00 11.73 17.08
CA PHE A 1002 -16.52 11.93 18.45
C PHE A 1002 -16.01 13.23 19.09
N LYS A 1003 -14.71 13.52 18.95
CA LYS A 1003 -14.13 14.81 19.36
C LYS A 1003 -14.71 16.01 18.60
N ALA A 1004 -15.07 15.86 17.34
CA ALA A 1004 -15.68 16.94 16.57
C ALA A 1004 -17.07 17.28 17.12
N GLU A 1005 -17.87 16.28 17.48
CA GLU A 1005 -19.19 16.46 18.08
C GLU A 1005 -19.12 17.03 19.51
N GLU A 1006 -18.17 16.59 20.34
CA GLU A 1006 -17.88 17.17 21.66
C GLU A 1006 -17.55 18.67 21.56
N ASN A 1007 -16.72 19.07 20.57
CA ASN A 1007 -16.37 20.46 20.34
C ASN A 1007 -17.52 21.31 19.79
N VAL A 1008 -18.55 20.69 19.19
CA VAL A 1008 -19.79 21.38 18.75
C VAL A 1008 -20.75 21.59 19.92
N LEU A 1009 -20.74 20.71 20.92
CA LEU A 1009 -21.63 20.75 22.09
C LEU A 1009 -21.11 21.62 23.25
N ALA A 1010 -19.85 22.06 23.21
CA ALA A 1010 -19.28 23.00 24.17
C ALA A 1010 -18.94 24.33 23.49
N PRO A 1011 -19.72 25.44 23.57
CA PRO A 1011 -20.96 25.73 24.31
C PRO A 1011 -22.13 26.30 23.46
N LEU A 1012 -23.37 26.03 23.88
CA LEU A 1012 -24.58 26.85 23.62
C LEU A 1012 -25.07 27.47 24.93
#